data_AF-A0AAN7ZQQ3-F1
#
_entry.id   AF-A0AAN7ZQQ3-F1
#
_cell.length_a   1.000
_cell.length_b   1.000
_cell.length_c   1.000
_cell.angle_alpha   90.00
_cell.angle_beta   90.00
_cell.angle_gamma   90.00
#
_symmetry.space_group_name_H-M   'P 1'
#
loop_
_entity.id
_entity.type
_entity.pdbx_description
1 polymer ?
#
loop_
_entity_poly.entity_id
_entity_poly.type
_entity_poly.pdbx_seq_one_letter_code
_entity_poly.pdbx_strand_id
1 'polypeptide(L)'
;MSGSGTDPSRQDAPHPHSTITDPTGQYIIVPDLGADLIRIFSIDGSSGELTACTSAKADAGDGPRHGSWWSPDDVSVEGLMLYTVNELGNSVTGWKVSYPSSGCLTLNKTQTLSTFESGSPPSSTLPVKAAEVHVRGNFLYAANRNDQLFGSEQDSIVTYNISSTGALNFVEATNSHTWYPRTFSINREGDLVAVGGQTSSNVAIIARDTETGRLGELMANFQVATPGNDGQEDGLSAVVWNMSSTMNLQIPIPVTTPSKATTINECLTNASVPIDKKGSDSWDDDVEPFNLRLPYTPAAVAVPTTIDHIQAAVSCAIKFDMKATAKSGGHSYASLGLGGEDGHLMIELDRMYNVTLDTDSNVATVQPGARLGHIANELWDQGKRAISAGTCPGVGVSGHSLHGGYGMSSHKYGLAVDWIAGMTVVLANASIVHTSATEHPDLFWALKGAGSSFGIVAEYEFNTFAAPEEVTYFSMPFKWNASSAPAKLEALEAYTQDTMPAELTMRMFSSARSSQLEGMFFGNVSGLKTALTPLLEETGLKIDQAKNTTWMDAFSHYANAPTDPTYPYSSQQTFYAKSLMLKSLNGTSAEKFADYWYKEAPSNDRAWWFQLDLHGGKYSAVTNGNHSTSSYAHRDKLYLIQFYDQSFFGDYPTDGFDFLDDWVSQTTASLSKSDWGMYINYADSRLNQSYAQDTYWGENVPRLQSIKAAVDPEEVFYFPQSIKPVVAS
;
A
#
# COMPACT_ATOMS: atom_id res chain seq x y z
N MET A 1 14.17 -39.08 5.30
CA MET A 1 15.61 -38.76 5.11
C MET A 1 16.43 -39.80 5.87
N SER A 2 17.61 -40.20 5.37
CA SER A 2 18.55 -41.12 6.03
C SER A 2 19.97 -40.53 6.03
N GLY A 3 20.84 -41.06 6.89
CA GLY A 3 22.24 -40.62 7.06
C GLY A 3 22.62 -40.42 8.53
N SER A 4 23.88 -40.63 8.87
CA SER A 4 24.49 -40.38 10.17
C SER A 4 25.89 -39.78 9.95
N GLY A 5 26.30 -38.85 10.80
CA GLY A 5 27.62 -38.24 10.80
C GLY A 5 28.64 -39.02 11.62
N THR A 6 29.79 -38.39 11.90
CA THR A 6 30.92 -39.05 12.57
C THR A 6 30.94 -38.96 14.09
N ASP A 7 30.12 -38.10 14.70
CA ASP A 7 29.90 -38.05 16.16
C ASP A 7 28.62 -38.83 16.53
N PRO A 8 28.70 -40.07 17.02
CA PRO A 8 27.52 -40.88 17.31
C PRO A 8 26.64 -40.34 18.45
N SER A 9 27.12 -39.36 19.23
CA SER A 9 26.34 -38.74 20.29
C SER A 9 25.51 -37.55 19.82
N ARG A 10 25.84 -36.99 18.64
CA ARG A 10 25.21 -35.79 18.08
C ARG A 10 24.69 -35.97 16.65
N GLN A 11 25.09 -37.04 15.99
CA GLN A 11 24.91 -37.31 14.56
C GLN A 11 24.51 -38.77 14.30
N ASP A 12 23.73 -39.37 15.19
CA ASP A 12 23.20 -40.73 15.05
C ASP A 12 22.04 -40.84 14.05
N ALA A 13 21.40 -39.72 13.71
CA ALA A 13 20.33 -39.60 12.73
C ALA A 13 20.37 -38.23 12.01
N PRO A 14 19.58 -38.02 10.94
CA PRO A 14 19.42 -36.70 10.31
C PRO A 14 18.82 -35.65 11.26
N HIS A 15 19.52 -34.53 11.44
CA HIS A 15 19.12 -33.38 12.27
C HIS A 15 19.07 -32.11 11.39
N PRO A 16 18.09 -31.97 10.48
CA PRO A 16 17.91 -30.75 9.69
C PRO A 16 17.62 -29.57 10.63
N HIS A 17 18.37 -28.48 10.46
CA HIS A 17 18.34 -27.39 11.44
C HIS A 17 17.82 -26.06 10.88
N SER A 18 17.90 -25.84 9.57
CA SER A 18 17.29 -24.67 8.92
C SER A 18 16.84 -25.03 7.50
N THR A 19 15.96 -24.21 6.94
CA THR A 19 15.55 -24.28 5.53
C THR A 19 15.73 -22.92 4.91
N ILE A 20 16.45 -22.85 3.80
CA ILE A 20 16.79 -21.60 3.12
C ILE A 20 16.43 -21.75 1.65
N THR A 21 15.56 -20.88 1.15
CA THR A 21 15.25 -20.82 -0.28
C THR A 21 16.40 -20.12 -1.00
N ASP A 22 16.78 -20.63 -2.18
CA ASP A 22 17.79 -19.96 -2.99
C ASP A 22 17.25 -18.65 -3.63
N PRO A 23 18.12 -17.72 -4.05
CA PRO A 23 17.68 -16.45 -4.62
C PRO A 23 16.79 -16.56 -5.87
N THR A 24 16.81 -17.68 -6.60
CA THR A 24 15.93 -17.89 -7.76
C THR A 24 14.53 -18.38 -7.38
N GLY A 25 14.32 -18.80 -6.13
CA GLY A 25 13.07 -19.40 -5.67
C GLY A 25 12.81 -20.82 -6.21
N GLN A 26 13.77 -21.45 -6.89
CA GLN A 26 13.60 -22.76 -7.51
C GLN A 26 14.12 -23.92 -6.65
N TYR A 27 14.83 -23.63 -5.55
CA TYR A 27 15.44 -24.64 -4.70
C TYR A 27 15.34 -24.32 -3.21
N ILE A 28 15.23 -25.37 -2.40
CA ILE A 28 15.36 -25.33 -0.94
C ILE A 28 16.64 -26.03 -0.52
N ILE A 29 17.40 -25.34 0.33
CA ILE A 29 18.62 -25.83 0.96
C ILE A 29 18.33 -26.14 2.43
N VAL A 30 18.76 -27.31 2.90
CA VAL A 30 18.55 -27.77 4.27
C VAL A 30 19.87 -28.28 4.86
N PRO A 31 20.59 -27.45 5.63
CA PRO A 31 21.72 -27.91 6.43
C PRO A 31 21.27 -28.99 7.43
N ASP A 32 21.95 -30.12 7.40
CA ASP A 32 21.68 -31.29 8.23
C ASP A 32 22.89 -31.59 9.10
N LEU A 33 22.79 -31.15 10.35
CA LEU A 33 23.82 -31.31 11.37
C LEU A 33 24.13 -32.78 11.59
N GLY A 34 23.09 -33.62 11.61
CA GLY A 34 23.20 -35.01 12.01
C GLY A 34 23.75 -35.94 10.94
N ALA A 35 23.90 -35.45 9.70
CA ALA A 35 24.44 -36.23 8.58
C ALA A 35 25.69 -35.62 7.92
N ASP A 36 26.16 -34.46 8.37
CA ASP A 36 27.21 -33.67 7.68
C ASP A 36 26.86 -33.35 6.22
N LEU A 37 25.58 -33.05 5.97
CA LEU A 37 25.06 -32.80 4.62
C LEU A 37 24.45 -31.41 4.50
N ILE A 38 24.52 -30.86 3.30
CA ILE A 38 23.62 -29.80 2.83
C ILE A 38 22.65 -30.46 1.86
N ARG A 39 21.42 -30.70 2.31
CA ARG A 39 20.38 -31.31 1.46
C ARG A 39 19.80 -30.27 0.53
N ILE A 40 19.46 -30.70 -0.68
CA ILE A 40 19.02 -29.83 -1.77
C ILE A 40 17.73 -30.41 -2.30
N PHE A 41 16.73 -29.56 -2.54
CA PHE A 41 15.47 -29.93 -3.16
C PHE A 41 15.15 -28.92 -4.25
N SER A 42 14.70 -29.36 -5.43
CA SER A 42 14.09 -28.46 -6.41
C SER A 42 12.60 -28.29 -6.10
N ILE A 43 12.06 -27.11 -6.37
CA ILE A 43 10.67 -26.73 -6.17
C ILE A 43 9.97 -26.76 -7.53
N ASP A 44 8.88 -27.52 -7.63
CA ASP A 44 7.97 -27.36 -8.76
C ASP A 44 7.21 -26.04 -8.62
N GLY A 45 7.43 -25.09 -9.55
CA GLY A 45 6.88 -23.74 -9.45
C GLY A 45 5.35 -23.65 -9.55
N SER A 46 4.67 -24.72 -9.98
CA SER A 46 3.21 -24.75 -10.15
C SER A 46 2.48 -25.40 -8.97
N SER A 47 3.08 -26.42 -8.35
CA SER A 47 2.48 -27.23 -7.30
C SER A 47 3.13 -27.04 -5.93
N GLY A 48 4.35 -26.51 -5.88
CA GLY A 48 5.18 -26.42 -4.68
C GLY A 48 5.78 -27.76 -4.22
N GLU A 49 5.63 -28.84 -5.01
CA GLU A 49 6.19 -30.15 -4.67
C GLU A 49 7.73 -30.11 -4.70
N LEU A 50 8.34 -30.78 -3.70
CA LEU A 50 9.80 -30.84 -3.55
C LEU A 50 10.37 -32.14 -4.11
N THR A 51 11.30 -32.01 -5.06
CA THR A 51 12.07 -33.16 -5.57
C THR A 51 13.48 -33.15 -5.00
N ALA A 52 13.89 -34.24 -4.37
CA ALA A 52 15.20 -34.36 -3.75
C ALA A 52 16.34 -34.37 -4.79
N CYS A 53 17.33 -33.52 -4.56
CA CYS A 53 18.56 -33.43 -5.33
C CYS A 53 19.72 -34.13 -4.62
N THR A 54 20.86 -34.27 -5.31
CA THR A 54 22.09 -34.76 -4.67
C THR A 54 22.55 -33.75 -3.62
N SER A 55 22.64 -34.18 -2.36
CA SER A 55 23.16 -33.35 -1.26
C SER A 55 24.64 -33.01 -1.45
N ALA A 56 25.04 -31.82 -1.00
CA ALA A 56 26.45 -31.51 -0.77
C ALA A 56 26.93 -32.12 0.55
N LYS A 57 28.24 -32.36 0.68
CA LYS A 57 28.87 -32.98 1.85
C LYS A 57 29.80 -32.01 2.55
N ALA A 58 29.50 -31.68 3.80
CA ALA A 58 30.41 -30.95 4.68
C ALA A 58 31.58 -31.86 5.11
N ASP A 59 32.55 -31.31 5.83
CA ASP A 59 33.59 -32.17 6.42
C ASP A 59 32.99 -33.03 7.54
N ALA A 60 33.62 -34.18 7.78
CA ALA A 60 33.18 -35.10 8.81
C ALA A 60 33.22 -34.43 10.19
N GLY A 61 32.08 -34.40 10.88
CA GLY A 61 31.93 -33.81 12.20
C GLY A 61 31.75 -32.29 12.20
N ASP A 62 31.50 -31.66 11.05
CA ASP A 62 31.20 -30.24 10.96
C ASP A 62 29.84 -29.91 11.58
N GLY A 63 28.82 -30.74 11.31
CA GLY A 63 27.45 -30.49 11.71
C GLY A 63 26.86 -29.17 11.19
N PRO A 64 26.58 -29.02 9.88
CA PRO A 64 26.00 -27.81 9.31
C PRO A 64 24.64 -27.45 9.91
N ARG A 65 24.44 -26.17 10.25
CA ARG A 65 23.28 -25.72 11.04
C ARG A 65 22.44 -24.68 10.30
N HIS A 66 22.99 -23.47 10.10
CA HIS A 66 22.35 -22.34 9.42
C HIS A 66 23.17 -21.96 8.18
N GLY A 67 22.59 -21.16 7.28
CA GLY A 67 23.29 -20.66 6.10
C GLY A 67 22.75 -19.31 5.62
N SER A 68 23.58 -18.61 4.84
CA SER A 68 23.29 -17.30 4.30
C SER A 68 23.89 -17.15 2.89
N TRP A 69 23.17 -16.48 2.00
CA TRP A 69 23.60 -16.26 0.62
C TRP A 69 24.45 -15.00 0.49
N TRP A 70 25.39 -15.04 -0.44
CA TRP A 70 26.14 -13.87 -0.87
C TRP A 70 26.37 -13.96 -2.38
N SER A 71 26.27 -12.83 -3.06
CA SER A 71 26.66 -12.71 -4.47
C SER A 71 27.68 -11.58 -4.60
N PRO A 72 28.68 -11.70 -5.49
CA PRO A 72 29.49 -10.55 -5.89
C PRO A 72 28.65 -9.49 -6.63
N ASP A 73 27.47 -9.87 -7.15
CA ASP A 73 26.52 -9.00 -7.85
C ASP A 73 25.08 -9.34 -7.44
N ASP A 74 24.38 -8.38 -6.83
CA ASP A 74 23.00 -8.52 -6.33
C ASP A 74 21.95 -8.78 -7.42
N VAL A 75 22.25 -8.61 -8.71
CA VAL A 75 21.29 -8.89 -9.80
C VAL A 75 21.56 -10.21 -10.54
N SER A 76 22.62 -10.91 -10.16
CA SER A 76 23.07 -12.11 -10.86
C SER A 76 23.29 -13.26 -9.89
N VAL A 77 23.03 -14.48 -10.39
CA VAL A 77 23.46 -15.71 -9.72
C VAL A 77 24.88 -16.11 -10.13
N GLU A 78 25.53 -15.34 -11.00
CA GLU A 78 26.92 -15.55 -11.39
C GLU A 78 27.86 -15.30 -10.21
N GLY A 79 28.61 -16.33 -9.82
CA GLY A 79 29.50 -16.24 -8.67
C GLY A 79 28.80 -16.36 -7.30
N LEU A 80 27.51 -16.70 -7.28
CA LEU A 80 26.74 -16.90 -6.05
C LEU A 80 27.42 -17.91 -5.12
N MET A 81 27.44 -17.56 -3.83
CA MET A 81 27.98 -18.34 -2.74
C MET A 81 26.89 -18.63 -1.70
N LEU A 82 26.88 -19.86 -1.19
CA LEU A 82 26.26 -20.17 0.10
C LEU A 82 27.35 -20.20 1.16
N TYR A 83 27.11 -19.59 2.31
CA TYR A 83 27.92 -19.83 3.50
C TYR A 83 27.11 -20.58 4.54
N THR A 84 27.67 -21.64 5.10
CA THR A 84 27.03 -22.42 6.17
C THR A 84 27.87 -22.40 7.41
N VAL A 85 27.24 -22.20 8.57
CA VAL A 85 27.90 -22.38 9.87
C VAL A 85 27.78 -23.82 10.32
N ASN A 86 28.87 -24.34 10.88
CA ASN A 86 29.06 -25.71 11.30
C ASN A 86 29.12 -25.74 12.84
N GLU A 87 28.08 -26.28 13.47
CA GLU A 87 27.91 -26.20 14.92
C GLU A 87 29.00 -26.96 15.67
N LEU A 88 29.29 -28.19 15.22
CA LEU A 88 30.22 -29.10 15.88
C LEU A 88 31.67 -28.75 15.50
N GLY A 89 31.88 -28.38 14.23
CA GLY A 89 33.18 -28.00 13.70
C GLY A 89 33.66 -26.61 14.13
N ASN A 90 32.79 -25.77 14.71
CA ASN A 90 33.07 -24.36 15.03
C ASN A 90 33.74 -23.64 13.85
N SER A 91 33.07 -23.73 12.69
CA SER A 91 33.60 -23.28 11.41
C SER A 91 32.51 -22.70 10.52
N VAL A 92 32.92 -21.95 9.49
CA VAL A 92 32.07 -21.49 8.39
C VAL A 92 32.61 -22.09 7.11
N THR A 93 31.74 -22.72 6.33
CA THR A 93 32.06 -23.29 5.02
C THR A 93 31.45 -22.44 3.90
N GLY A 94 32.26 -22.10 2.89
CA GLY A 94 31.82 -21.45 1.67
C GLY A 94 31.59 -22.45 0.54
N TRP A 95 30.50 -22.27 -0.20
CA TRP A 95 30.09 -23.13 -1.30
C TRP A 95 29.80 -22.30 -2.53
N LYS A 96 30.52 -22.54 -3.62
CA LYS A 96 30.19 -21.96 -4.92
C LYS A 96 29.00 -22.68 -5.52
N VAL A 97 27.97 -21.91 -5.89
CA VAL A 97 26.75 -22.42 -6.49
C VAL A 97 26.93 -22.57 -7.99
N SER A 98 26.30 -23.59 -8.57
CA SER A 98 26.19 -23.71 -10.02
C SER A 98 24.79 -24.15 -10.38
N TYR A 99 24.13 -23.36 -11.23
CA TYR A 99 22.80 -23.62 -11.74
C TYR A 99 22.90 -24.31 -13.11
N PRO A 100 22.35 -25.51 -13.28
CA PRO A 100 22.22 -26.09 -14.61
C PRO A 100 21.08 -25.41 -15.38
N SER A 101 21.04 -25.58 -16.70
CA SER A 101 19.90 -25.16 -17.52
C SER A 101 18.62 -25.97 -17.23
N SER A 102 18.74 -27.13 -16.59
CA SER A 102 17.64 -27.99 -16.13
C SER A 102 18.16 -28.95 -15.07
N GLY A 103 17.34 -29.27 -14.06
CA GLY A 103 17.69 -30.22 -13.00
C GLY A 103 18.15 -29.55 -11.71
N CYS A 104 19.07 -30.19 -10.98
CA CYS A 104 19.46 -29.77 -9.63
C CYS A 104 20.66 -28.82 -9.61
N LEU A 105 20.60 -27.77 -8.78
CA LEU A 105 21.79 -26.97 -8.47
C LEU A 105 22.85 -27.84 -7.78
N THR A 106 24.12 -27.43 -7.92
CA THR A 106 25.24 -28.06 -7.22
C THR A 106 25.97 -27.06 -6.34
N LEU A 107 26.44 -27.52 -5.18
CA LEU A 107 27.26 -26.74 -4.25
C LEU A 107 28.68 -27.31 -4.23
N ASN A 108 29.65 -26.52 -4.68
CA ASN A 108 31.06 -26.89 -4.68
C ASN A 108 31.77 -26.18 -3.53
N LYS A 109 32.25 -26.94 -2.54
CA LYS A 109 32.97 -26.38 -1.40
C LYS A 109 34.23 -25.64 -1.86
N THR A 110 34.40 -24.40 -1.42
CA THR A 110 35.57 -23.57 -1.74
C THR A 110 36.54 -23.46 -0.58
N GLN A 111 36.03 -23.33 0.64
CA GLN A 111 36.83 -23.18 1.85
C GLN A 111 36.03 -23.52 3.11
N THR A 112 36.73 -23.90 4.16
CA THR A 112 36.21 -24.03 5.53
C THR A 112 37.17 -23.28 6.46
N LEU A 113 36.68 -22.33 7.25
CA LEU A 113 37.48 -21.56 8.21
C LEU A 113 36.91 -21.68 9.61
N SER A 114 37.79 -21.73 10.62
CA SER A 114 37.36 -21.72 12.03
C SER A 114 36.73 -20.38 12.41
N THR A 115 35.71 -20.41 13.27
CA THR A 115 35.09 -19.24 13.92
C THR A 115 35.94 -18.63 15.03
N PHE A 116 37.13 -19.18 15.30
CA PHE A 116 38.10 -18.64 16.23
C PHE A 116 39.29 -18.01 15.50
N GLU A 117 39.84 -16.96 16.11
CA GLU A 117 41.11 -16.41 15.66
C GLU A 117 42.24 -17.45 15.82
N SER A 118 43.18 -17.45 14.88
CA SER A 118 44.32 -18.35 14.93
C SER A 118 45.14 -18.11 16.21
N GLY A 119 45.26 -19.14 17.04
CA GLY A 119 46.01 -19.07 18.30
C GLY A 119 45.20 -18.63 19.52
N SER A 120 43.90 -18.37 19.37
CA SER A 120 42.98 -17.96 20.45
C SER A 120 41.90 -19.02 20.68
N PRO A 121 42.23 -20.17 21.31
CA PRO A 121 41.23 -21.19 21.61
C PRO A 121 40.24 -20.68 22.67
N PRO A 122 38.98 -21.15 22.67
CA PRO A 122 38.00 -20.78 23.68
C PRO A 122 38.45 -21.20 25.09
N SER A 123 38.08 -20.41 26.10
CA SER A 123 38.46 -20.66 27.50
C SER A 123 37.44 -21.51 28.28
N SER A 124 36.36 -21.95 27.65
CA SER A 124 35.26 -22.66 28.29
C SER A 124 35.56 -24.13 28.62
N THR A 125 35.00 -24.60 29.73
CA THR A 125 35.05 -26.00 30.18
C THR A 125 33.93 -26.86 29.61
N LEU A 126 32.90 -26.23 29.05
CA LEU A 126 31.79 -26.88 28.35
C LEU A 126 31.98 -26.75 26.83
N PRO A 127 31.33 -27.62 26.02
CA PRO A 127 31.48 -27.57 24.56
C PRO A 127 31.06 -26.22 23.98
N VAL A 128 31.92 -25.68 23.10
CA VAL A 128 31.65 -24.48 22.31
C VAL A 128 30.98 -24.86 21.01
N LYS A 129 30.01 -24.06 20.59
CA LYS A 129 29.16 -24.37 19.44
C LYS A 129 28.87 -23.13 18.61
N ALA A 130 29.25 -23.13 17.34
CA ALA A 130 28.82 -22.08 16.42
C ALA A 130 27.30 -22.19 16.17
N ALA A 131 26.59 -21.07 16.12
CA ALA A 131 25.13 -21.07 16.14
C ALA A 131 24.52 -20.52 14.87
N GLU A 132 24.81 -19.29 14.50
CA GLU A 132 24.12 -18.63 13.39
C GLU A 132 25.11 -17.92 12.50
N VAL A 133 24.74 -17.74 11.23
CA VAL A 133 25.49 -16.98 10.23
C VAL A 133 24.57 -16.04 9.50
N HIS A 134 25.03 -14.81 9.30
CA HIS A 134 24.37 -13.81 8.45
C HIS A 134 25.41 -13.10 7.59
N VAL A 135 25.00 -12.73 6.38
CA VAL A 135 25.79 -11.90 5.48
C VAL A 135 25.12 -10.53 5.33
N ARG A 136 25.92 -9.46 5.33
CA ARG A 136 25.48 -8.11 4.98
C ARG A 136 26.57 -7.37 4.22
N GLY A 137 26.27 -6.94 3.00
CA GLY A 137 27.28 -6.43 2.07
C GLY A 137 28.35 -7.49 1.83
N ASN A 138 29.62 -7.10 1.92
CA ASN A 138 30.76 -8.01 1.76
C ASN A 138 31.29 -8.56 3.09
N PHE A 139 30.43 -8.71 4.10
CA PHE A 139 30.83 -9.20 5.41
C PHE A 139 29.95 -10.35 5.88
N LEU A 140 30.58 -11.34 6.49
CA LEU A 140 29.94 -12.48 7.10
C LEU A 140 30.15 -12.44 8.62
N TYR A 141 29.07 -12.67 9.36
CA TYR A 141 29.07 -12.74 10.81
C TYR A 141 28.67 -14.13 11.24
N ALA A 142 29.35 -14.70 12.25
CA ALA A 142 28.92 -15.95 12.87
C ALA A 142 28.97 -15.87 14.40
N ALA A 143 27.98 -16.46 15.06
CA ALA A 143 27.89 -16.46 16.52
C ALA A 143 28.52 -17.73 17.12
N ASN A 144 29.33 -17.57 18.16
CA ASN A 144 29.87 -18.68 18.95
C ASN A 144 29.15 -18.74 20.30
N ARG A 145 28.65 -19.90 20.69
CA ARG A 145 28.01 -20.09 22.00
C ARG A 145 29.02 -20.68 22.98
N ASN A 146 29.08 -20.07 24.16
CA ASN A 146 29.88 -20.51 25.30
C ASN A 146 31.39 -20.50 25.05
N ASP A 147 31.90 -19.62 24.18
CA ASP A 147 33.34 -19.50 23.99
C ASP A 147 34.02 -18.65 25.07
N GLN A 148 33.24 -17.78 25.75
CA GLN A 148 33.66 -16.92 26.85
C GLN A 148 34.89 -16.06 26.53
N LEU A 149 35.09 -15.73 25.25
CA LEU A 149 36.30 -15.06 24.77
C LEU A 149 36.52 -13.68 25.42
N PHE A 150 35.43 -13.02 25.83
CA PHE A 150 35.46 -11.69 26.44
C PHE A 150 35.25 -11.70 27.96
N GLY A 151 35.24 -12.88 28.57
CA GLY A 151 35.05 -13.08 30.00
C GLY A 151 33.90 -14.04 30.32
N SER A 152 33.68 -14.24 31.62
CA SER A 152 32.57 -15.08 32.11
C SER A 152 31.25 -14.58 31.52
N GLU A 153 30.47 -15.50 30.96
CA GLU A 153 29.14 -15.22 30.38
C GLU A 153 29.14 -14.20 29.21
N GLN A 154 30.28 -14.04 28.54
CA GLN A 154 30.43 -13.10 27.41
C GLN A 154 31.05 -13.79 26.21
N ASP A 155 30.18 -14.11 25.24
CA ASP A 155 30.57 -14.87 24.06
C ASP A 155 30.87 -13.97 22.85
N SER A 156 31.38 -14.56 21.77
CA SER A 156 31.77 -13.81 20.56
C SER A 156 30.78 -13.88 19.39
N ILE A 157 30.77 -12.79 18.61
CA ILE A 157 30.44 -12.79 17.17
C ILE A 157 31.75 -12.64 16.40
N VAL A 158 32.03 -13.56 15.47
CA VAL A 158 33.17 -13.46 14.56
C VAL A 158 32.76 -12.79 13.24
N THR A 159 33.63 -11.95 12.70
CA THR A 159 33.44 -11.23 11.43
C THR A 159 34.50 -11.64 10.41
N TYR A 160 34.06 -11.87 9.18
CA TYR A 160 34.92 -12.06 8.01
C TYR A 160 34.57 -11.05 6.92
N ASN A 161 35.58 -10.66 6.15
CA ASN A 161 35.39 -9.97 4.88
C ASN A 161 35.30 -10.99 3.74
N ILE A 162 34.39 -10.76 2.82
CA ILE A 162 34.15 -11.56 1.63
C ILE A 162 34.82 -10.85 0.44
N SER A 163 35.85 -11.48 -0.12
CA SER A 163 36.49 -10.96 -1.32
C SER A 163 35.57 -11.07 -2.54
N SER A 164 35.91 -10.36 -3.63
CA SER A 164 35.18 -10.42 -4.92
C SER A 164 34.98 -11.84 -5.49
N THR A 165 35.78 -12.83 -5.08
CA THR A 165 35.65 -14.23 -5.51
C THR A 165 34.85 -15.09 -4.55
N GLY A 166 34.29 -14.51 -3.48
CA GLY A 166 33.59 -15.23 -2.41
C GLY A 166 34.51 -15.91 -1.40
N ALA A 167 35.82 -15.59 -1.38
CA ALA A 167 36.72 -16.12 -0.36
C ALA A 167 36.62 -15.28 0.93
N LEU A 168 36.46 -15.93 2.09
CA LEU A 168 36.40 -15.28 3.41
C LEU A 168 37.80 -15.03 3.96
N ASN A 169 37.99 -13.87 4.59
CA ASN A 169 39.18 -13.51 5.35
C ASN A 169 38.76 -13.04 6.74
N PHE A 170 39.38 -13.56 7.80
CA PHE A 170 39.06 -13.17 9.18
C PHE A 170 39.32 -11.67 9.39
N VAL A 171 38.39 -10.98 10.06
CA VAL A 171 38.49 -9.56 10.40
C VAL A 171 38.70 -9.38 11.89
N GLU A 172 37.76 -9.88 12.70
CA GLU A 172 37.81 -9.78 14.16
C GLU A 172 36.82 -10.75 14.83
N ALA A 173 37.00 -10.95 16.13
CA ALA A 173 35.95 -11.41 17.02
C ALA A 173 35.56 -10.23 17.92
N THR A 174 34.26 -10.05 18.17
CA THR A 174 33.71 -8.98 19.00
C THR A 174 32.78 -9.56 20.06
N ASN A 175 32.69 -8.89 21.21
CA ASN A 175 31.79 -9.27 22.28
C ASN A 175 30.34 -9.21 21.81
N SER A 176 29.60 -10.29 21.98
CA SER A 176 28.19 -10.36 21.61
C SER A 176 27.29 -9.64 22.61
N HIS A 177 27.84 -9.25 23.76
CA HIS A 177 27.14 -8.66 24.92
C HIS A 177 25.98 -9.53 25.44
N THR A 178 26.09 -10.83 25.17
CA THR A 178 25.13 -11.86 25.51
C THR A 178 25.86 -13.14 25.86
N TRP A 179 25.22 -13.99 26.64
CA TRP A 179 25.64 -15.36 26.87
C TRP A 179 24.79 -16.34 26.07
N TYR A 180 25.45 -17.27 25.37
CA TYR A 180 24.86 -18.16 24.37
C TYR A 180 24.13 -17.39 23.26
N PRO A 181 24.80 -16.57 22.43
CA PRO A 181 24.19 -15.90 21.29
C PRO A 181 23.67 -16.94 20.29
N ARG A 182 22.36 -17.22 20.34
CA ARG A 182 21.75 -18.28 19.53
C ARG A 182 21.28 -17.78 18.19
N THR A 183 20.76 -16.55 18.19
CA THR A 183 20.31 -15.86 16.99
C THR A 183 20.66 -14.38 17.06
N PHE A 184 20.90 -13.75 15.91
CA PHE A 184 21.05 -12.32 15.77
C PHE A 184 20.41 -11.84 14.47
N SER A 185 20.15 -10.54 14.38
CA SER A 185 19.53 -9.91 13.22
C SER A 185 20.19 -8.56 12.96
N ILE A 186 20.49 -8.28 11.69
CA ILE A 186 21.04 -6.99 11.26
C ILE A 186 19.87 -6.15 10.76
N ASN A 187 19.78 -4.89 11.20
CA ASN A 187 18.69 -4.00 10.81
C ASN A 187 18.72 -3.64 9.30
N ARG A 188 17.66 -3.01 8.83
CA ARG A 188 17.49 -2.64 7.41
C ARG A 188 18.58 -1.70 6.88
N GLU A 189 19.02 -0.74 7.68
CA GLU A 189 20.11 0.19 7.28
C GLU A 189 21.48 -0.51 7.29
N GLY A 190 21.59 -1.64 7.97
CA GLY A 190 22.82 -2.41 8.09
C GLY A 190 23.83 -1.84 9.09
N ASP A 191 23.44 -0.83 9.86
CA ASP A 191 24.30 -0.11 10.81
C ASP A 191 24.09 -0.55 12.27
N LEU A 192 23.16 -1.48 12.53
CA LEU A 192 22.91 -2.06 13.86
C LEU A 192 22.70 -3.57 13.81
N VAL A 193 23.16 -4.27 14.85
CA VAL A 193 22.98 -5.71 15.05
C VAL A 193 22.28 -5.96 16.38
N ALA A 194 21.14 -6.64 16.36
CA ALA A 194 20.51 -7.18 17.56
C ALA A 194 20.93 -8.62 17.79
N VAL A 195 21.59 -8.90 18.92
CA VAL A 195 22.05 -10.22 19.31
C VAL A 195 21.18 -10.73 20.46
N GLY A 196 20.60 -11.92 20.28
CA GLY A 196 19.80 -12.61 21.29
C GLY A 196 20.62 -13.59 22.10
N GLY A 197 20.79 -13.30 23.39
CA GLY A 197 21.40 -14.19 24.35
C GLY A 197 20.40 -15.23 24.84
N GLN A 198 20.60 -16.49 24.49
CA GLN A 198 19.70 -17.55 24.88
C GLN A 198 19.68 -17.72 26.40
N THR A 199 20.82 -18.06 26.99
CA THR A 199 20.92 -18.32 28.44
C THR A 199 20.83 -17.03 29.24
N SER A 200 21.42 -15.96 28.74
CA SER A 200 21.34 -14.65 29.38
C SER A 200 19.96 -14.00 29.26
N SER A 201 19.08 -14.49 28.38
CA SER A 201 17.73 -13.97 28.14
C SER A 201 17.68 -12.46 27.89
N ASN A 202 18.68 -11.93 27.20
CA ASN A 202 18.78 -10.51 26.85
C ASN A 202 18.92 -10.29 25.34
N VAL A 203 18.64 -9.07 24.90
CA VAL A 203 18.90 -8.58 23.55
C VAL A 203 19.89 -7.43 23.62
N ALA A 204 21.08 -7.61 23.04
CA ALA A 204 22.08 -6.57 22.90
C ALA A 204 21.99 -5.93 21.50
N ILE A 205 22.02 -4.60 21.43
CA ILE A 205 22.05 -3.83 20.20
C ILE A 205 23.44 -3.25 20.03
N ILE A 206 24.14 -3.62 18.97
CA ILE A 206 25.55 -3.27 18.73
C ILE A 206 25.63 -2.45 17.44
N ALA A 207 26.39 -1.35 17.45
CA ALA A 207 26.66 -0.58 16.25
C ALA A 207 27.49 -1.40 15.24
N ARG A 208 27.21 -1.23 13.95
CA ARG A 208 27.95 -1.84 12.85
C ARG A 208 28.46 -0.77 11.92
N ASP A 209 29.77 -0.75 11.70
CA ASP A 209 30.37 0.05 10.65
C ASP A 209 30.06 -0.61 9.30
N THR A 210 29.35 0.11 8.43
CA THR A 210 28.89 -0.43 7.15
C THR A 210 30.01 -0.54 6.11
N GLU A 211 31.09 0.23 6.25
CA GLU A 211 32.23 0.23 5.35
C GLU A 211 33.24 -0.86 5.72
N THR A 212 33.54 -1.00 7.01
CA THR A 212 34.55 -1.95 7.50
C THR A 212 33.97 -3.28 7.97
N GLY A 213 32.64 -3.34 8.15
CA GLY A 213 31.93 -4.49 8.67
C GLY A 213 32.15 -4.75 10.15
N ARG A 214 32.93 -3.90 10.84
CA ARG A 214 33.28 -4.10 12.24
C ARG A 214 32.10 -3.85 13.17
N LEU A 215 32.06 -4.58 14.26
CA LEU A 215 31.07 -4.37 15.33
C LEU A 215 31.66 -3.44 16.38
N GLY A 216 30.96 -2.35 16.66
CA GLY A 216 31.40 -1.24 17.49
C GLY A 216 30.73 -1.20 18.86
N GLU A 217 30.29 -0.02 19.26
CA GLU A 217 29.75 0.23 20.59
C GLU A 217 28.42 -0.50 20.86
N LEU A 218 28.23 -0.92 22.11
CA LEU A 218 26.94 -1.41 22.61
C LEU A 218 25.97 -0.23 22.76
N MET A 219 24.98 -0.18 21.89
CA MET A 219 23.97 0.87 21.83
C MET A 219 22.87 0.68 22.87
N ALA A 220 22.46 -0.57 23.13
CA ALA A 220 21.46 -0.90 24.12
C ALA A 220 21.57 -2.36 24.57
N ASN A 221 21.04 -2.68 25.74
CA ASN A 221 20.96 -4.04 26.24
C ASN A 221 19.70 -4.23 27.09
N PHE A 222 18.84 -5.15 26.68
CA PHE A 222 17.51 -5.36 27.27
C PHE A 222 17.37 -6.77 27.82
N GLN A 223 17.06 -6.90 29.10
CA GLN A 223 16.62 -8.17 29.67
C GLN A 223 15.18 -8.45 29.22
N VAL A 224 14.94 -9.56 28.51
CA VAL A 224 13.61 -9.89 27.95
C VAL A 224 12.92 -11.05 28.65
N ALA A 225 13.67 -11.85 29.41
CA ALA A 225 13.13 -12.89 30.28
C ALA A 225 14.08 -13.20 31.44
N THR A 226 13.71 -14.12 32.33
CA THR A 226 14.62 -14.63 33.36
C THR A 226 15.79 -15.36 32.68
N PRO A 227 17.05 -15.13 33.10
CA PRO A 227 18.19 -15.92 32.65
C PRO A 227 17.97 -17.41 32.87
N GLY A 228 18.36 -18.21 31.87
CA GLY A 228 18.42 -19.66 31.93
C GLY A 228 19.58 -20.17 32.78
N ASN A 229 19.74 -21.48 32.79
CA ASN A 229 20.77 -22.18 33.54
C ASN A 229 21.98 -22.51 32.65
N ASP A 230 23.18 -22.46 33.22
CA ASP A 230 24.41 -22.80 32.51
C ASP A 230 24.33 -24.20 31.87
N GLY A 231 24.73 -24.29 30.60
CA GLY A 231 24.73 -25.52 29.83
C GLY A 231 23.36 -26.12 29.49
N GLN A 232 22.24 -25.51 29.90
CA GLN A 232 20.89 -26.01 29.58
C GLN A 232 20.32 -25.45 28.27
N GLU A 233 20.91 -24.38 27.73
CA GLU A 233 20.44 -23.73 26.50
C GLU A 233 18.93 -23.38 26.59
N ASP A 234 18.47 -22.90 27.74
CA ASP A 234 17.12 -22.43 28.02
C ASP A 234 17.06 -20.89 28.04
N GLY A 235 15.96 -20.31 27.58
CA GLY A 235 15.75 -18.85 27.52
C GLY A 235 15.39 -18.33 26.13
N LEU A 236 15.93 -17.17 25.75
CA LEU A 236 15.56 -16.47 24.50
C LEU A 236 15.84 -17.35 23.27
N SER A 237 14.80 -17.63 22.49
CA SER A 237 14.90 -18.58 21.37
C SER A 237 15.24 -17.92 20.03
N ALA A 238 14.78 -16.67 19.81
CA ALA A 238 15.01 -15.95 18.57
C ALA A 238 14.97 -14.43 18.79
N VAL A 239 15.75 -13.70 17.99
CA VAL A 239 15.63 -12.26 17.80
C VAL A 239 15.33 -12.01 16.33
N VAL A 240 14.24 -11.31 16.08
CA VAL A 240 13.83 -10.91 14.73
C VAL A 240 13.69 -9.40 14.72
N TRP A 241 14.55 -8.72 13.97
CA TRP A 241 14.38 -7.29 13.70
C TRP A 241 13.62 -7.17 12.39
N ASN A 242 12.33 -6.80 12.48
CA ASN A 242 11.38 -6.91 11.38
C ASN A 242 11.92 -6.23 10.10
N MET A 243 12.24 -7.06 9.11
CA MET A 243 12.33 -6.65 7.71
C MET A 243 10.97 -6.94 7.10
N SER A 244 10.06 -5.97 7.13
CA SER A 244 8.76 -6.12 6.47
C SER A 244 8.95 -6.46 4.99
N SER A 245 8.17 -7.44 4.54
CA SER A 245 8.27 -8.19 3.30
C SER A 245 7.77 -7.42 2.07
N THR A 246 8.67 -7.14 1.12
CA THR A 246 8.52 -7.49 -0.30
C THR A 246 9.92 -7.80 -0.84
N MET A 247 10.03 -8.88 -1.61
CA MET A 247 11.26 -9.37 -2.20
C MET A 247 11.68 -8.38 -3.30
N ASN A 248 12.75 -7.62 -3.08
CA ASN A 248 13.49 -6.93 -4.13
C ASN A 248 14.97 -6.87 -3.74
N LEU A 249 15.80 -7.55 -4.52
CA LEU A 249 17.26 -7.47 -4.46
C LEU A 249 17.72 -6.05 -4.85
N GLN A 250 18.50 -5.40 -3.98
CA GLN A 250 19.72 -4.61 -4.26
C GLN A 250 20.04 -3.62 -3.12
N ILE A 251 21.27 -3.66 -2.55
CA ILE A 251 22.02 -2.45 -2.13
C ILE A 251 23.56 -2.67 -2.30
N PRO A 252 24.28 -1.78 -3.03
CA PRO A 252 25.70 -1.93 -3.46
C PRO A 252 26.77 -1.32 -2.51
N ILE A 253 28.07 -1.58 -2.77
CA ILE A 253 29.23 -0.70 -2.41
C ILE A 253 30.06 -0.36 -3.68
N PRO A 254 30.94 0.67 -3.71
CA PRO A 254 30.88 1.77 -4.67
C PRO A 254 31.94 1.64 -5.77
N VAL A 255 31.49 1.34 -6.98
CA VAL A 255 31.95 2.09 -8.17
C VAL A 255 30.70 2.84 -8.60
N THR A 256 30.80 4.13 -8.89
CA THR A 256 29.65 5.03 -9.12
C THR A 256 28.81 4.61 -10.33
N THR A 257 27.98 3.59 -10.15
CA THR A 257 26.82 3.31 -10.99
C THR A 257 25.66 4.05 -10.32
N PRO A 258 24.97 4.95 -11.04
CA PRO A 258 23.87 5.72 -10.48
C PRO A 258 22.83 4.79 -9.82
N SER A 259 22.32 5.13 -8.63
CA SER A 259 21.21 4.39 -7.97
C SER A 259 20.01 4.24 -8.94
N LYS A 260 19.05 3.33 -8.72
CA LYS A 260 17.81 3.30 -9.55
C LYS A 260 17.16 4.69 -9.64
N ALA A 261 17.18 5.46 -8.54
CA ALA A 261 16.76 6.86 -8.48
C ALA A 261 17.66 7.81 -9.31
N THR A 262 18.97 7.62 -9.31
CA THR A 262 19.90 8.42 -10.13
C THR A 262 19.75 8.07 -11.62
N THR A 263 19.51 6.79 -11.95
CA THR A 263 19.36 6.29 -13.31
C THR A 263 18.01 6.68 -13.93
N ILE A 264 16.92 6.66 -13.14
CA ILE A 264 15.62 7.17 -13.58
C ILE A 264 15.66 8.69 -13.78
N ASN A 265 16.28 9.46 -12.87
CA ASN A 265 16.43 10.91 -13.02
C ASN A 265 17.27 11.28 -14.25
N GLU A 266 18.34 10.53 -14.54
CA GLU A 266 19.12 10.68 -15.77
C GLU A 266 18.28 10.40 -17.03
N CYS A 267 17.46 9.35 -17.01
CA CYS A 267 16.55 9.05 -18.13
C CYS A 267 15.52 10.15 -18.36
N LEU A 268 14.86 10.60 -17.29
CA LEU A 268 13.88 11.69 -17.33
C LEU A 268 14.53 12.98 -17.87
N THR A 269 15.70 13.34 -17.35
CA THR A 269 16.46 14.51 -17.80
C THR A 269 16.87 14.40 -19.27
N ASN A 270 17.37 13.24 -19.70
CA ASN A 270 17.74 13.00 -21.11
C ASN A 270 16.53 13.05 -22.05
N ALA A 271 15.35 12.66 -21.56
CA ALA A 271 14.09 12.78 -22.26
C ALA A 271 13.43 14.17 -22.11
N SER A 272 14.13 15.13 -21.49
CA SER A 272 13.65 16.51 -21.23
C SER A 272 12.39 16.59 -20.37
N VAL A 273 12.08 15.57 -19.57
CA VAL A 273 10.99 15.59 -18.61
C VAL A 273 11.40 16.45 -17.40
N PRO A 274 10.62 17.47 -17.01
CA PRO A 274 10.89 18.21 -15.78
C PRO A 274 10.81 17.28 -14.57
N ILE A 275 11.68 17.47 -13.59
CA ILE A 275 11.76 16.65 -12.38
C ILE A 275 11.95 17.54 -11.15
N ASP A 276 11.45 17.08 -10.00
CA ASP A 276 11.85 17.66 -8.72
C ASP A 276 13.12 16.99 -8.21
N LYS A 277 14.05 17.82 -7.73
CA LYS A 277 15.29 17.32 -7.13
C LYS A 277 15.02 16.99 -5.68
N LYS A 278 15.36 15.78 -5.26
CA LYS A 278 15.27 15.37 -3.86
C LYS A 278 15.96 16.38 -2.94
N GLY A 279 15.23 16.87 -1.92
CA GLY A 279 15.68 17.90 -0.99
C GLY A 279 15.54 19.34 -1.47
N SER A 280 14.80 19.58 -2.57
CA SER A 280 14.35 20.92 -2.96
C SER A 280 12.94 21.19 -2.43
N ASP A 281 12.58 22.46 -2.25
CA ASP A 281 11.24 22.85 -1.79
C ASP A 281 10.12 22.26 -2.65
N SER A 282 10.32 22.17 -3.98
CA SER A 282 9.32 21.57 -4.88
C SER A 282 9.17 20.07 -4.69
N TRP A 283 10.24 19.36 -4.33
CA TRP A 283 10.14 17.95 -3.93
C TRP A 283 9.28 17.81 -2.68
N ASP A 284 9.54 18.63 -1.65
CA ASP A 284 8.79 18.55 -0.39
C ASP A 284 7.31 18.89 -0.62
N ASP A 285 7.01 19.94 -1.39
CA ASP A 285 5.64 20.33 -1.78
C ASP A 285 4.91 19.19 -2.53
N ASP A 286 5.58 18.54 -3.48
CA ASP A 286 4.94 17.56 -4.34
C ASP A 286 4.85 16.17 -3.71
N VAL A 287 5.77 15.75 -2.83
CA VAL A 287 5.68 14.42 -2.18
C VAL A 287 4.81 14.39 -0.93
N GLU A 288 4.44 15.55 -0.38
CA GLU A 288 3.61 15.64 0.81
C GLU A 288 2.19 15.06 0.57
N PRO A 289 1.75 14.06 1.36
CA PRO A 289 0.44 13.45 1.16
C PRO A 289 -0.69 14.31 1.74
N PHE A 290 -1.89 14.19 1.19
CA PHE A 290 -3.10 14.70 1.85
C PHE A 290 -3.31 14.05 3.23
N ASN A 291 -3.05 12.74 3.34
CA ASN A 291 -3.11 12.01 4.61
C ASN A 291 -1.71 11.85 5.22
N LEU A 292 -1.39 12.69 6.21
CA LEU A 292 -0.10 12.69 6.92
C LEU A 292 0.16 11.40 7.70
N ARG A 293 -0.84 10.54 7.91
CA ARG A 293 -0.63 9.19 8.46
C ARG A 293 0.16 8.28 7.50
N LEU A 294 0.12 8.56 6.20
CA LEU A 294 0.66 7.70 5.15
C LEU A 294 1.61 8.45 4.22
N PRO A 295 2.77 8.91 4.72
CA PRO A 295 3.85 9.39 3.87
C PRO A 295 4.50 8.20 3.16
N TYR A 296 4.81 8.39 1.88
CA TYR A 296 5.64 7.48 1.09
C TYR A 296 6.70 8.29 0.37
N THR A 297 7.86 7.68 0.13
CA THR A 297 8.99 8.31 -0.54
C THR A 297 9.12 7.76 -1.96
N PRO A 298 8.75 8.54 -2.99
CA PRO A 298 9.01 8.17 -4.38
C PRO A 298 10.50 8.00 -4.66
N ALA A 299 10.86 7.13 -5.61
CA ALA A 299 12.23 7.02 -6.11
C ALA A 299 12.65 8.26 -6.91
N ALA A 300 11.70 8.84 -7.65
CA ALA A 300 11.84 10.09 -8.37
C ALA A 300 10.46 10.73 -8.60
N VAL A 301 10.47 12.02 -8.92
CA VAL A 301 9.27 12.80 -9.22
C VAL A 301 9.43 13.43 -10.59
N ALA A 302 8.63 12.99 -11.55
CA ALA A 302 8.46 13.64 -12.84
C ALA A 302 7.32 14.66 -12.74
N VAL A 303 7.54 15.86 -13.26
CA VAL A 303 6.61 17.00 -13.23
C VAL A 303 6.23 17.38 -14.67
N PRO A 304 5.53 16.50 -15.40
CA PRO A 304 5.15 16.75 -16.78
C PRO A 304 4.33 18.03 -16.96
N THR A 305 4.59 18.71 -18.07
CA THR A 305 3.78 19.83 -18.59
C THR A 305 3.12 19.53 -19.93
N THR A 306 3.37 18.35 -20.49
CA THR A 306 2.84 17.88 -21.79
C THR A 306 2.56 16.38 -21.74
N ILE A 307 1.74 15.89 -22.68
CA ILE A 307 1.47 14.46 -22.84
C ILE A 307 2.77 13.69 -23.15
N ASP A 308 3.66 14.27 -23.97
CA ASP A 308 4.96 13.68 -24.31
C ASP A 308 5.85 13.49 -23.07
N HIS A 309 5.79 14.40 -22.09
CA HIS A 309 6.50 14.23 -20.82
C HIS A 309 5.96 13.03 -20.01
N ILE A 310 4.63 12.83 -19.98
CA ILE A 310 4.02 11.65 -19.35
C ILE A 310 4.48 10.37 -20.06
N GLN A 311 4.43 10.34 -21.39
CA GLN A 311 4.90 9.22 -22.20
C GLN A 311 6.37 8.89 -21.94
N ALA A 312 7.24 9.90 -21.91
CA ALA A 312 8.66 9.74 -21.64
C ALA A 312 8.91 9.23 -20.21
N ALA A 313 8.17 9.73 -19.23
CA ALA A 313 8.26 9.25 -17.84
C ALA A 313 7.88 7.77 -17.73
N VAL A 314 6.77 7.36 -18.34
CA VAL A 314 6.35 5.95 -18.40
C VAL A 314 7.39 5.10 -19.13
N SER A 315 7.94 5.60 -20.25
CA SER A 315 9.03 4.91 -20.98
C SER A 315 10.27 4.67 -20.11
N CYS A 316 10.65 5.66 -19.30
CA CYS A 316 11.74 5.53 -18.35
C CYS A 316 11.41 4.52 -17.24
N ALA A 317 10.18 4.53 -16.70
CA ALA A 317 9.76 3.56 -15.70
C ALA A 317 9.86 2.11 -16.22
N ILE A 318 9.36 1.85 -17.42
CA ILE A 318 9.45 0.53 -18.09
C ILE A 318 10.92 0.14 -18.28
N LYS A 319 11.76 1.06 -18.77
CA LYS A 319 13.18 0.81 -19.05
C LYS A 319 13.96 0.34 -17.81
N PHE A 320 13.57 0.78 -16.62
CA PHE A 320 14.24 0.45 -15.35
C PHE A 320 13.42 -0.47 -14.45
N ASP A 321 12.38 -1.11 -14.98
CA ASP A 321 11.50 -2.02 -14.24
C ASP A 321 11.00 -1.38 -12.93
N MET A 322 10.47 -0.15 -13.07
CA MET A 322 9.98 0.66 -11.96
C MET A 322 8.47 0.84 -12.10
N LYS A 323 7.77 0.77 -10.97
CA LYS A 323 6.35 1.12 -10.91
C LYS A 323 6.18 2.62 -11.08
N ALA A 324 5.18 3.02 -11.86
CA ALA A 324 4.86 4.42 -12.10
C ALA A 324 3.46 4.73 -11.56
N THR A 325 3.31 5.88 -10.91
CA THR A 325 2.02 6.27 -10.34
C THR A 325 1.76 7.74 -10.57
N ALA A 326 0.57 8.04 -11.10
CA ALA A 326 0.13 9.40 -11.35
C ALA A 326 -0.46 10.02 -10.09
N LYS A 327 0.02 11.21 -9.73
CA LYS A 327 -0.60 12.09 -8.74
C LYS A 327 -1.24 13.27 -9.44
N SER A 328 -2.56 13.40 -9.30
CA SER A 328 -3.33 14.58 -9.69
C SER A 328 -3.44 15.49 -8.46
N GLY A 329 -4.62 15.67 -7.89
CA GLY A 329 -4.78 16.52 -6.70
C GLY A 329 -4.27 15.95 -5.36
N GLY A 330 -3.69 14.74 -5.33
CA GLY A 330 -3.10 14.15 -4.11
C GLY A 330 -4.06 13.70 -3.00
N HIS A 331 -5.37 13.79 -3.20
CA HIS A 331 -6.41 13.55 -2.17
C HIS A 331 -6.69 12.09 -1.80
N SER A 332 -5.90 11.12 -2.27
CA SER A 332 -6.11 9.70 -1.92
C SER A 332 -5.98 9.50 -0.42
N TYR A 333 -6.99 8.88 0.21
CA TYR A 333 -6.99 8.60 1.65
C TYR A 333 -5.95 7.55 2.07
N ALA A 334 -5.54 6.69 1.14
CA ALA A 334 -4.46 5.72 1.29
C ALA A 334 -3.16 6.16 0.58
N SER A 335 -3.01 7.44 0.23
CA SER A 335 -1.83 7.98 -0.49
C SER A 335 -1.45 7.21 -1.77
N LEU A 336 -2.44 6.65 -2.48
CA LEU A 336 -2.25 5.85 -3.68
C LEU A 336 -1.66 6.63 -4.86
N GLY A 337 -1.71 7.97 -4.86
CA GLY A 337 -1.00 8.80 -5.84
C GLY A 337 0.52 8.80 -5.66
N LEU A 338 1.01 8.40 -4.48
CA LEU A 338 2.44 8.18 -4.18
C LEU A 338 2.87 6.72 -4.43
N GLY A 339 1.95 5.86 -4.88
CA GLY A 339 2.16 4.42 -5.06
C GLY A 339 1.51 3.56 -3.97
N GLY A 340 1.21 4.13 -2.80
CA GLY A 340 0.76 3.35 -1.64
C GLY A 340 1.88 2.53 -0.97
N GLU A 341 3.11 2.72 -1.45
CA GLU A 341 4.38 2.19 -0.92
C GLU A 341 5.54 3.05 -1.45
N ASP A 342 6.73 2.88 -0.89
CA ASP A 342 7.92 3.63 -1.32
C ASP A 342 8.45 3.16 -2.68
N GLY A 343 9.22 4.03 -3.35
CA GLY A 343 10.09 3.62 -4.46
C GLY A 343 9.47 3.65 -5.86
N HIS A 344 8.24 4.13 -6.00
CA HIS A 344 7.61 4.38 -7.30
C HIS A 344 8.22 5.60 -8.00
N LEU A 345 8.17 5.65 -9.33
CA LEU A 345 8.23 6.91 -10.07
C LEU A 345 6.88 7.62 -9.91
N MET A 346 6.87 8.73 -9.17
CA MET A 346 5.70 9.59 -9.12
C MET A 346 5.66 10.48 -10.35
N ILE A 347 4.49 10.58 -10.97
CA ILE A 347 4.22 11.49 -12.09
C ILE A 347 3.21 12.53 -11.58
N GLU A 348 3.72 13.71 -11.21
CA GLU A 348 2.95 14.84 -10.70
C GLU A 348 2.28 15.61 -11.84
N LEU A 349 0.95 15.61 -11.85
CA LEU A 349 0.15 16.12 -12.95
C LEU A 349 -0.40 17.53 -12.69
N ASP A 350 -0.33 18.06 -11.48
CA ASP A 350 -1.01 19.31 -11.10
C ASP A 350 -0.45 20.58 -11.76
N ARG A 351 0.63 20.48 -12.56
CA ARG A 351 1.09 21.53 -13.49
C ARG A 351 0.34 21.52 -14.83
N MET A 352 -0.37 20.44 -15.13
CA MET A 352 -1.26 20.29 -16.28
C MET A 352 -2.71 20.43 -15.80
N TYR A 353 -3.18 21.68 -15.64
CA TYR A 353 -4.51 21.99 -15.09
C TYR A 353 -5.42 22.83 -16.01
N ASN A 354 -5.03 23.06 -17.27
CA ASN A 354 -5.85 23.85 -18.18
C ASN A 354 -7.24 23.23 -18.39
N VAL A 355 -8.24 24.09 -18.46
CA VAL A 355 -9.62 23.77 -18.80
C VAL A 355 -10.04 24.63 -19.97
N THR A 356 -10.50 24.03 -21.06
CA THR A 356 -11.00 24.75 -22.23
C THR A 356 -12.39 24.23 -22.59
N LEU A 357 -13.35 25.13 -22.71
CA LEU A 357 -14.72 24.81 -23.11
C LEU A 357 -14.93 25.19 -24.58
N ASP A 358 -15.29 24.23 -25.40
CA ASP A 358 -15.88 24.51 -26.71
C ASP A 358 -17.35 24.91 -26.51
N THR A 359 -17.65 26.19 -26.70
CA THR A 359 -19.00 26.73 -26.51
C THR A 359 -20.01 26.31 -27.60
N ASP A 360 -19.55 25.78 -28.74
CA ASP A 360 -20.44 25.27 -29.79
C ASP A 360 -20.91 23.85 -29.45
N SER A 361 -19.98 22.96 -29.10
CA SER A 361 -20.29 21.57 -28.73
C SER A 361 -20.68 21.38 -27.26
N ASN A 362 -20.33 22.34 -26.39
CA ASN A 362 -20.40 22.26 -24.92
C ASN A 362 -19.56 21.13 -24.31
N VAL A 363 -18.52 20.68 -25.02
CA VAL A 363 -17.52 19.73 -24.51
C VAL A 363 -16.36 20.51 -23.91
N ALA A 364 -15.90 20.08 -22.74
CA ALA A 364 -14.75 20.63 -22.06
C ALA A 364 -13.54 19.70 -22.19
N THR A 365 -12.43 20.24 -22.67
CA THR A 365 -11.12 19.59 -22.62
C THR A 365 -10.42 19.97 -21.33
N VAL A 366 -10.08 18.97 -20.50
CA VAL A 366 -9.55 19.16 -19.14
C VAL A 366 -8.26 18.39 -18.98
N GLN A 367 -7.21 19.08 -18.57
CA GLN A 367 -5.94 18.45 -18.22
C GLN A 367 -6.00 17.71 -16.87
N PRO A 368 -5.18 16.67 -16.67
CA PRO A 368 -5.43 15.65 -15.65
C PRO A 368 -5.08 16.09 -14.22
N GLY A 369 -4.34 17.19 -14.07
CA GLY A 369 -4.02 17.83 -12.80
C GLY A 369 -5.05 18.85 -12.32
N ALA A 370 -6.03 19.21 -13.16
CA ALA A 370 -7.04 20.20 -12.80
C ALA A 370 -7.82 19.76 -11.56
N ARG A 371 -7.96 20.68 -10.60
CA ARG A 371 -8.72 20.45 -9.37
C ARG A 371 -10.18 20.85 -9.57
N LEU A 372 -11.10 20.21 -8.84
CA LEU A 372 -12.55 20.36 -9.05
C LEU A 372 -13.02 21.81 -8.94
N GLY A 373 -12.44 22.58 -8.02
CA GLY A 373 -12.73 24.00 -7.89
C GLY A 373 -12.34 24.80 -9.11
N HIS A 374 -11.13 24.59 -9.63
CA HIS A 374 -10.67 25.23 -10.85
C HIS A 374 -11.55 24.89 -12.06
N ILE A 375 -11.91 23.61 -12.23
CA ILE A 375 -12.85 23.18 -13.26
C ILE A 375 -14.21 23.88 -13.12
N ALA A 376 -14.76 23.96 -11.91
CA ALA A 376 -16.04 24.62 -11.69
C ALA A 376 -16.01 26.11 -12.07
N ASN A 377 -14.94 26.84 -11.73
CA ASN A 377 -14.79 28.24 -12.09
C ASN A 377 -14.60 28.44 -13.60
N GLU A 378 -13.70 27.67 -14.23
CA GLU A 378 -13.42 27.78 -15.67
C GLU A 378 -14.65 27.47 -16.53
N LEU A 379 -15.40 26.40 -16.22
CA LEU A 379 -16.62 26.07 -16.95
C LEU A 379 -17.71 27.13 -16.76
N TRP A 380 -17.80 27.72 -15.58
CA TRP A 380 -18.74 28.79 -15.29
C TRP A 380 -18.39 30.07 -16.07
N ASP A 381 -17.13 30.49 -16.02
CA ASP A 381 -16.67 31.74 -16.63
C ASP A 381 -16.66 31.68 -18.16
N GLN A 382 -16.30 30.54 -18.75
CA GLN A 382 -16.23 30.37 -20.20
C GLN A 382 -17.61 30.22 -20.86
N GLY A 383 -18.60 29.63 -20.17
CA GLY A 383 -19.89 29.35 -20.81
C GLY A 383 -21.07 29.03 -19.90
N LYS A 384 -20.98 29.34 -18.59
CA LYS A 384 -21.99 28.97 -17.58
C LYS A 384 -22.33 27.49 -17.64
N ARG A 385 -21.30 26.66 -17.75
CA ARG A 385 -21.40 25.20 -17.81
C ARG A 385 -20.97 24.58 -16.49
N ALA A 386 -21.33 23.33 -16.31
CA ALA A 386 -20.91 22.53 -15.15
C ALA A 386 -20.81 21.05 -15.52
N ILE A 387 -20.10 20.30 -14.67
CA ILE A 387 -20.12 18.84 -14.60
C ILE A 387 -20.57 18.45 -13.19
N SER A 388 -21.12 17.24 -13.04
CA SER A 388 -21.47 16.72 -11.72
C SER A 388 -20.22 16.16 -11.07
N ALA A 389 -19.80 16.71 -9.93
CA ALA A 389 -18.58 16.29 -9.24
C ALA A 389 -18.71 16.50 -7.73
N GLY A 390 -17.68 16.11 -6.98
CA GLY A 390 -17.57 16.27 -5.54
C GLY A 390 -17.47 17.71 -5.09
N THR A 391 -17.64 17.93 -3.79
CA THR A 391 -17.73 19.27 -3.18
C THR A 391 -16.38 19.88 -2.84
N CYS A 392 -15.33 19.07 -2.62
CA CYS A 392 -14.03 19.53 -2.16
C CYS A 392 -13.22 20.16 -3.31
N PRO A 393 -12.96 21.48 -3.31
CA PRO A 393 -12.35 22.17 -4.45
C PRO A 393 -10.94 21.66 -4.80
N GLY A 394 -10.16 21.26 -3.80
CA GLY A 394 -8.77 20.82 -3.97
C GLY A 394 -8.60 19.40 -4.51
N VAL A 395 -9.67 18.62 -4.61
CA VAL A 395 -9.61 17.26 -5.18
C VAL A 395 -9.24 17.33 -6.66
N GLY A 396 -8.34 16.47 -7.11
CA GLY A 396 -7.95 16.40 -8.52
C GLY A 396 -8.90 15.57 -9.37
N VAL A 397 -9.14 16.00 -10.61
CA VAL A 397 -10.11 15.39 -11.52
C VAL A 397 -9.81 13.92 -11.83
N SER A 398 -8.54 13.54 -11.95
CA SER A 398 -8.18 12.18 -12.35
C SER A 398 -8.53 11.16 -11.29
N GLY A 399 -8.05 11.38 -10.06
CA GLY A 399 -8.41 10.52 -8.93
C GLY A 399 -9.91 10.47 -8.70
N HIS A 400 -10.61 11.59 -8.90
CA HIS A 400 -12.04 11.67 -8.64
C HIS A 400 -12.92 10.96 -9.70
N SER A 401 -12.73 11.32 -10.97
CA SER A 401 -13.61 10.92 -12.07
C SER A 401 -13.31 9.51 -12.60
N LEU A 402 -12.08 9.00 -12.47
CA LEU A 402 -11.73 7.63 -12.87
C LEU A 402 -12.33 6.55 -11.97
N HIS A 403 -12.94 6.95 -10.85
CA HIS A 403 -13.48 6.02 -9.86
C HIS A 403 -14.92 6.35 -9.47
N GLY A 404 -15.59 7.29 -10.13
CA GLY A 404 -16.97 7.70 -9.82
C GLY A 404 -17.08 9.22 -9.71
N GLY A 405 -17.14 9.74 -8.50
CA GLY A 405 -17.17 11.17 -8.20
C GLY A 405 -18.59 11.61 -7.84
N TYR A 406 -18.88 11.61 -6.54
CA TYR A 406 -20.20 11.93 -5.99
C TYR A 406 -20.21 13.31 -5.33
N GLY A 407 -21.30 14.07 -5.51
CA GLY A 407 -21.51 15.35 -4.85
C GLY A 407 -22.95 15.84 -4.94
N MET A 408 -23.18 17.13 -4.67
CA MET A 408 -24.51 17.72 -4.47
C MET A 408 -25.37 17.81 -5.75
N SER A 409 -24.84 17.41 -6.89
CA SER A 409 -25.55 17.30 -8.16
C SER A 409 -25.82 15.87 -8.62
N SER A 410 -25.30 14.87 -7.90
CA SER A 410 -25.22 13.51 -8.41
C SER A 410 -26.56 12.82 -8.56
N HIS A 411 -27.54 13.09 -7.68
CA HIS A 411 -28.86 12.48 -7.82
C HIS A 411 -29.57 12.95 -9.11
N LYS A 412 -29.34 14.20 -9.53
CA LYS A 412 -29.92 14.74 -10.78
C LYS A 412 -29.12 14.39 -12.03
N TYR A 413 -27.79 14.43 -11.93
CA TYR A 413 -26.89 14.48 -13.07
C TYR A 413 -25.86 13.34 -13.13
N GLY A 414 -25.89 12.40 -12.20
CA GLY A 414 -24.96 11.26 -12.17
C GLY A 414 -23.61 11.61 -11.54
N LEU A 415 -22.68 10.69 -11.64
CA LEU A 415 -21.32 10.81 -11.10
C LEU A 415 -20.41 11.59 -12.06
N ALA A 416 -19.25 12.08 -11.60
CA ALA A 416 -18.26 12.71 -12.48
C ALA A 416 -17.82 11.81 -13.63
N VAL A 417 -17.67 10.52 -13.37
CA VAL A 417 -17.37 9.50 -14.37
C VAL A 417 -18.41 9.45 -15.49
N ASP A 418 -19.67 9.75 -15.21
CA ASP A 418 -20.74 9.71 -16.21
C ASP A 418 -20.62 10.84 -17.24
N TRP A 419 -19.90 11.92 -16.91
CA TRP A 419 -19.67 13.06 -17.79
C TRP A 419 -18.49 12.88 -18.75
N ILE A 420 -17.63 11.86 -18.56
CA ILE A 420 -16.51 11.58 -19.45
C ILE A 420 -17.03 11.07 -20.81
N ALA A 421 -16.70 11.80 -21.87
CA ALA A 421 -17.00 11.48 -23.27
C ALA A 421 -15.82 10.76 -23.96
N GLY A 422 -14.60 11.17 -23.64
CA GLY A 422 -13.36 10.68 -24.23
C GLY A 422 -12.16 10.95 -23.31
N MET A 423 -11.07 10.21 -23.53
CA MET A 423 -9.82 10.34 -22.77
C MET A 423 -8.62 10.06 -23.67
N THR A 424 -7.57 10.84 -23.54
CA THR A 424 -6.24 10.52 -24.08
C THR A 424 -5.40 9.86 -23.00
N VAL A 425 -4.82 8.69 -23.26
CA VAL A 425 -4.23 7.81 -22.25
C VAL A 425 -2.84 7.35 -22.67
N VAL A 426 -1.88 7.45 -21.75
CA VAL A 426 -0.56 6.83 -21.87
C VAL A 426 -0.61 5.43 -21.22
N LEU A 427 -0.41 4.39 -22.03
CA LEU A 427 -0.47 2.99 -21.60
C LEU A 427 0.84 2.48 -21.02
N ALA A 428 0.84 1.27 -20.43
CA ALA A 428 2.01 0.66 -19.79
C ALA A 428 3.14 0.24 -20.74
N ASN A 429 2.91 0.34 -22.05
CA ASN A 429 3.93 0.21 -23.09
C ASN A 429 4.37 1.58 -23.64
N ALA A 430 4.01 2.68 -22.95
CA ALA A 430 4.18 4.07 -23.34
C ALA A 430 3.49 4.52 -24.63
N SER A 431 2.64 3.70 -25.26
CA SER A 431 1.81 4.18 -26.37
C SER A 431 0.74 5.16 -25.88
N ILE A 432 0.41 6.14 -26.71
CA ILE A 432 -0.69 7.09 -26.48
C ILE A 432 -1.88 6.62 -27.31
N VAL A 433 -3.04 6.47 -26.66
CA VAL A 433 -4.30 6.13 -27.32
C VAL A 433 -5.39 7.12 -26.92
N HIS A 434 -6.31 7.41 -27.83
CA HIS A 434 -7.58 8.03 -27.48
C HIS A 434 -8.61 6.94 -27.21
N THR A 435 -9.49 7.12 -26.23
CA THR A 435 -10.52 6.13 -25.91
C THR A 435 -11.86 6.78 -25.59
N SER A 436 -12.93 6.19 -26.12
CA SER A 436 -14.31 6.67 -26.03
C SER A 436 -15.27 5.48 -26.13
N ALA A 437 -16.58 5.74 -26.14
CA ALA A 437 -17.58 4.71 -26.39
C ALA A 437 -17.44 4.02 -27.77
N THR A 438 -16.77 4.66 -28.74
CA THR A 438 -16.58 4.14 -30.11
C THR A 438 -15.13 3.79 -30.45
N GLU A 439 -14.18 4.05 -29.56
CA GLU A 439 -12.74 3.85 -29.80
C GLU A 439 -12.09 3.25 -28.54
N HIS A 440 -11.46 2.07 -28.68
CA HIS A 440 -10.96 1.29 -27.54
C HIS A 440 -12.00 1.12 -26.39
N PRO A 441 -13.24 0.68 -26.67
CA PRO A 441 -14.35 0.76 -25.72
C PRO A 441 -14.17 -0.06 -24.44
N ASP A 442 -13.36 -1.13 -24.47
CA ASP A 442 -13.02 -1.89 -23.26
C ASP A 442 -12.11 -1.10 -22.32
N LEU A 443 -11.12 -0.38 -22.85
CA LEU A 443 -10.28 0.53 -22.06
C LEU A 443 -11.12 1.69 -21.51
N PHE A 444 -12.00 2.29 -22.32
CA PHE A 444 -12.94 3.33 -21.87
C PHE A 444 -13.80 2.84 -20.72
N TRP A 445 -14.37 1.63 -20.85
CA TRP A 445 -15.16 1.00 -19.80
C TRP A 445 -14.36 0.80 -18.51
N ALA A 446 -13.13 0.28 -18.61
CA ALA A 446 -12.26 0.05 -17.45
C ALA A 446 -11.88 1.35 -16.74
N LEU A 447 -11.48 2.38 -17.50
CA LEU A 447 -11.10 3.70 -16.98
C LEU A 447 -12.25 4.39 -16.25
N LYS A 448 -13.48 4.19 -16.70
CA LYS A 448 -14.69 4.74 -16.09
C LYS A 448 -15.14 3.95 -14.85
N GLY A 449 -14.27 3.85 -13.84
CA GLY A 449 -14.59 3.24 -12.53
C GLY A 449 -13.38 2.60 -11.81
N ALA A 450 -12.32 2.25 -12.54
CA ALA A 450 -11.12 1.61 -12.02
C ALA A 450 -9.83 2.20 -12.64
N GLY A 451 -9.89 3.44 -13.14
CA GLY A 451 -8.94 3.92 -14.14
C GLY A 451 -7.48 4.03 -13.72
N SER A 452 -7.20 4.12 -12.41
CA SER A 452 -5.83 4.09 -11.87
C SER A 452 -5.04 2.84 -12.25
N SER A 453 -5.71 1.74 -12.65
CA SER A 453 -5.04 0.47 -12.97
C SER A 453 -4.65 0.29 -14.45
N PHE A 454 -5.01 1.19 -15.37
CA PHE A 454 -4.96 0.88 -16.82
C PHE A 454 -4.09 1.82 -17.67
N GLY A 455 -3.58 2.91 -17.08
CA GLY A 455 -2.86 3.94 -17.80
C GLY A 455 -2.86 5.26 -17.05
N ILE A 456 -2.11 6.22 -17.57
CA ILE A 456 -2.17 7.62 -17.12
C ILE A 456 -3.00 8.40 -18.11
N VAL A 457 -4.20 8.82 -17.68
CA VAL A 457 -5.01 9.74 -18.48
C VAL A 457 -4.32 11.09 -18.52
N ALA A 458 -4.03 11.56 -19.73
CA ALA A 458 -3.27 12.77 -20.01
C ALA A 458 -4.18 13.94 -20.45
N GLU A 459 -5.42 13.66 -20.83
CA GLU A 459 -6.45 14.65 -21.17
C GLU A 459 -7.84 14.01 -21.08
N TYR A 460 -8.83 14.78 -20.64
CA TYR A 460 -10.23 14.37 -20.58
C TYR A 460 -11.08 15.24 -21.51
N GLU A 461 -12.07 14.61 -22.13
CA GLU A 461 -13.19 15.27 -22.77
C GLU A 461 -14.44 15.04 -21.90
N PHE A 462 -14.98 16.11 -21.34
CA PHE A 462 -16.21 16.06 -20.55
C PHE A 462 -17.36 16.68 -21.34
N ASN A 463 -18.47 15.95 -21.44
CA ASN A 463 -19.74 16.61 -21.69
C ASN A 463 -20.03 17.57 -20.53
N THR A 464 -20.81 18.62 -20.78
CA THR A 464 -21.24 19.54 -19.72
C THR A 464 -22.73 19.81 -19.79
N PHE A 465 -23.34 20.24 -18.69
CA PHE A 465 -24.70 20.78 -18.64
C PHE A 465 -24.69 22.28 -18.37
N ALA A 466 -25.78 22.95 -18.69
CA ALA A 466 -25.96 24.36 -18.35
C ALA A 466 -26.05 24.49 -16.83
N ALA A 467 -25.14 25.26 -16.23
CA ALA A 467 -25.17 25.53 -14.79
C ALA A 467 -26.51 26.22 -14.45
N PRO A 468 -27.29 25.69 -13.49
CA PRO A 468 -28.58 26.27 -13.16
C PRO A 468 -28.42 27.70 -12.63
N GLU A 469 -29.29 28.60 -13.10
CA GLU A 469 -29.30 29.99 -12.62
C GLU A 469 -29.73 30.10 -11.15
N GLU A 470 -30.59 29.17 -10.72
CA GLU A 470 -31.10 29.10 -9.35
C GLU A 470 -31.08 27.66 -8.82
N VAL A 471 -30.51 27.50 -7.63
CA VAL A 471 -30.56 26.30 -6.79
C VAL A 471 -30.87 26.69 -5.36
N THR A 472 -31.26 25.74 -4.52
CA THR A 472 -31.51 25.97 -3.09
C THR A 472 -30.66 25.00 -2.27
N TYR A 473 -29.74 25.51 -1.45
CA TYR A 473 -29.13 24.70 -0.39
C TYR A 473 -30.00 24.73 0.86
N PHE A 474 -29.96 23.66 1.66
CA PHE A 474 -30.73 23.56 2.89
C PHE A 474 -30.08 22.67 3.95
N SER A 475 -30.56 22.81 5.19
CA SER A 475 -30.22 21.95 6.32
C SER A 475 -31.42 21.66 7.22
N MET A 476 -31.43 20.46 7.81
CA MET A 476 -32.44 19.95 8.74
C MET A 476 -31.72 19.27 9.92
N PRO A 477 -31.28 20.04 10.93
CA PRO A 477 -30.68 19.47 12.13
C PRO A 477 -31.69 18.62 12.90
N PHE A 478 -31.21 17.52 13.49
CA PHE A 478 -32.06 16.62 14.26
C PHE A 478 -31.36 16.08 15.51
N LYS A 479 -32.17 15.51 16.40
CA LYS A 479 -31.71 14.84 17.62
C LYS A 479 -32.48 13.54 17.79
N TRP A 480 -31.97 12.47 17.20
CA TRP A 480 -32.49 11.12 17.41
C TRP A 480 -31.74 10.45 18.58
N ASN A 481 -32.10 9.21 18.88
CA ASN A 481 -31.41 8.35 19.83
C ASN A 481 -31.39 6.91 19.33
N ALA A 482 -30.66 6.02 20.00
CA ALA A 482 -30.54 4.61 19.63
C ALA A 482 -31.90 3.91 19.39
N SER A 483 -32.93 4.25 20.18
CA SER A 483 -34.27 3.64 20.03
C SER A 483 -35.06 4.17 18.84
N SER A 484 -34.90 5.45 18.48
CA SER A 484 -35.67 6.08 17.40
C SER A 484 -34.98 6.05 16.05
N ALA A 485 -33.64 6.00 16.03
CA ALA A 485 -32.86 6.13 14.81
C ALA A 485 -33.14 5.04 13.77
N PRO A 486 -33.27 3.73 14.12
CA PRO A 486 -33.55 2.69 13.12
C PRO A 486 -34.82 2.99 12.30
N ALA A 487 -35.94 3.27 12.96
CA ALA A 487 -37.19 3.59 12.27
C ALA A 487 -37.11 4.87 11.41
N LYS A 488 -36.27 5.84 11.79
CA LYS A 488 -36.06 7.07 11.00
C LYS A 488 -35.14 6.85 9.80
N LEU A 489 -34.17 5.95 9.91
CA LEU A 489 -33.36 5.48 8.79
C LEU A 489 -34.23 4.72 7.78
N GLU A 490 -35.17 3.89 8.25
CA GLU A 490 -36.13 3.19 7.38
C GLU A 490 -37.10 4.15 6.67
N ALA A 491 -37.57 5.19 7.35
CA ALA A 491 -38.37 6.24 6.71
C ALA A 491 -37.56 7.01 5.65
N LEU A 492 -36.29 7.30 5.93
CA LEU A 492 -35.37 7.91 4.98
C LEU A 492 -35.12 6.99 3.77
N GLU A 493 -34.99 5.68 4.00
CA GLU A 493 -34.86 4.67 2.96
C GLU A 493 -36.06 4.65 2.02
N ALA A 494 -37.27 4.51 2.57
CA ALA A 494 -38.49 4.48 1.78
C ALA A 494 -38.67 5.76 0.95
N TYR A 495 -38.35 6.92 1.53
CA TYR A 495 -38.37 8.19 0.80
C TYR A 495 -37.34 8.20 -0.34
N THR A 496 -36.10 7.81 -0.08
CA THR A 496 -35.00 7.81 -1.07
C THR A 496 -35.29 6.85 -2.21
N GLN A 497 -35.76 5.64 -1.88
CA GLN A 497 -36.01 4.59 -2.85
C GLN A 497 -37.11 4.98 -3.84
N ASP A 498 -38.24 5.52 -3.36
CA ASP A 498 -39.47 5.61 -4.17
C ASP A 498 -40.01 7.03 -4.40
N THR A 499 -39.57 8.01 -3.61
CA THR A 499 -40.21 9.34 -3.54
C THR A 499 -39.28 10.50 -3.87
N MET A 500 -38.00 10.44 -3.49
CA MET A 500 -37.06 11.55 -3.63
C MET A 500 -36.92 11.97 -5.10
N PRO A 501 -37.27 13.21 -5.47
CA PRO A 501 -37.22 13.64 -6.87
C PRO A 501 -35.78 13.78 -7.37
N ALA A 502 -35.57 13.66 -8.68
CA ALA A 502 -34.25 13.82 -9.30
C ALA A 502 -33.60 15.17 -8.93
N GLU A 503 -34.40 16.23 -8.78
CA GLU A 503 -33.95 17.58 -8.40
C GLU A 503 -33.39 17.69 -6.97
N LEU A 504 -33.55 16.68 -6.12
CA LEU A 504 -33.06 16.71 -4.75
C LEU A 504 -31.84 15.80 -4.61
N THR A 505 -30.69 16.37 -4.23
CA THR A 505 -29.55 15.60 -3.72
C THR A 505 -29.36 15.95 -2.25
N MET A 506 -29.28 14.94 -1.39
CA MET A 506 -29.21 15.14 0.06
C MET A 506 -28.34 14.06 0.71
N ARG A 507 -27.74 14.41 1.85
CA ARG A 507 -26.99 13.49 2.70
C ARG A 507 -27.29 13.74 4.17
N MET A 508 -27.06 12.73 4.99
CA MET A 508 -26.98 12.87 6.44
C MET A 508 -25.52 13.07 6.82
N PHE A 509 -25.21 14.16 7.52
CA PHE A 509 -23.92 14.38 8.16
C PHE A 509 -24.09 14.24 9.66
N SER A 510 -23.25 13.42 10.30
CA SER A 510 -23.19 13.36 11.76
C SER A 510 -21.77 13.30 12.28
N SER A 511 -21.55 13.95 13.42
CA SER A 511 -20.35 13.84 14.25
C SER A 511 -20.75 13.61 15.70
N ALA A 512 -19.77 13.60 16.61
CA ALA A 512 -20.01 13.60 18.06
C ALA A 512 -20.82 14.81 18.56
N ARG A 513 -20.89 15.91 17.77
CA ARG A 513 -21.46 17.20 18.23
C ARG A 513 -22.82 17.53 17.62
N SER A 514 -23.07 17.09 16.39
CA SER A 514 -24.26 17.50 15.65
C SER A 514 -24.61 16.47 14.57
N SER A 515 -25.90 16.40 14.28
CA SER A 515 -26.45 15.58 13.20
C SER A 515 -27.46 16.41 12.40
N GLN A 516 -27.37 16.35 11.07
CA GLN A 516 -28.29 17.02 10.17
C GLN A 516 -28.44 16.27 8.86
N LEU A 517 -29.59 16.45 8.22
CA LEU A 517 -29.70 16.27 6.78
C LEU A 517 -29.37 17.60 6.11
N GLU A 518 -28.61 17.56 5.04
CA GLU A 518 -28.25 18.73 4.23
C GLU A 518 -28.23 18.36 2.76
N GLY A 519 -28.50 19.32 1.89
CA GLY A 519 -28.54 19.03 0.47
C GLY A 519 -28.81 20.24 -0.41
N MET A 520 -28.80 19.95 -1.71
CA MET A 520 -29.09 20.91 -2.76
C MET A 520 -30.33 20.48 -3.55
N PHE A 521 -31.21 21.43 -3.79
CA PHE A 521 -32.38 21.27 -4.62
C PHE A 521 -32.28 22.13 -5.88
N PHE A 522 -32.50 21.52 -7.03
CA PHE A 522 -32.48 22.19 -8.33
C PHE A 522 -33.82 22.91 -8.58
N GLY A 523 -34.00 24.02 -7.86
CA GLY A 523 -35.17 24.89 -7.89
C GLY A 523 -35.18 25.82 -6.69
N ASN A 524 -36.33 26.44 -6.40
CA ASN A 524 -36.49 27.35 -5.27
C ASN A 524 -36.92 26.67 -3.96
N VAL A 525 -36.88 27.43 -2.86
CA VAL A 525 -37.31 27.02 -1.52
C VAL A 525 -38.75 26.48 -1.47
N SER A 526 -39.66 26.99 -2.31
CA SER A 526 -41.04 26.48 -2.33
C SER A 526 -41.08 25.05 -2.91
N GLY A 527 -40.37 24.83 -4.02
CA GLY A 527 -40.22 23.51 -4.62
C GLY A 527 -39.54 22.52 -3.67
N LEU A 528 -38.48 22.96 -2.98
CA LEU A 528 -37.80 22.16 -1.95
C LEU A 528 -38.77 21.72 -0.85
N LYS A 529 -39.59 22.64 -0.33
CA LYS A 529 -40.57 22.33 0.72
C LYS A 529 -41.58 21.28 0.25
N THR A 530 -42.08 21.42 -0.98
CA THR A 530 -42.97 20.41 -1.57
C THR A 530 -42.27 19.06 -1.71
N ALA A 531 -41.04 19.04 -2.23
CA ALA A 531 -40.26 17.81 -2.40
C ALA A 531 -40.01 17.08 -1.08
N LEU A 532 -39.71 17.81 0.00
CA LEU A 532 -39.44 17.25 1.32
C LEU A 532 -40.70 16.89 2.12
N THR A 533 -41.88 17.39 1.76
CA THR A 533 -43.12 17.24 2.56
C THR A 533 -43.37 15.78 2.99
N PRO A 534 -43.29 14.76 2.11
CA PRO A 534 -43.50 13.37 2.52
C PRO A 534 -42.54 12.89 3.61
N LEU A 535 -41.25 13.27 3.50
CA LEU A 535 -40.24 12.92 4.50
C LEU A 535 -40.49 13.67 5.82
N LEU A 536 -40.83 14.96 5.77
CA LEU A 536 -41.08 15.78 6.95
C LEU A 536 -42.28 15.27 7.76
N GLU A 537 -43.36 14.87 7.09
CA GLU A 537 -44.57 14.34 7.72
C GLU A 537 -44.30 13.00 8.43
N GLU A 538 -43.51 12.11 7.81
CA GLU A 538 -43.18 10.80 8.38
C GLU A 538 -42.14 10.89 9.52
N THR A 539 -41.14 11.75 9.35
CA THR A 539 -40.00 11.81 10.29
C THR A 539 -40.20 12.83 11.41
N GLY A 540 -41.01 13.87 11.20
CA GLY A 540 -41.12 15.03 12.09
C GLY A 540 -39.92 15.99 12.01
N LEU A 541 -39.05 15.82 11.01
CA LEU A 541 -37.94 16.73 10.74
C LEU A 541 -38.43 18.13 10.39
N LYS A 542 -37.55 19.12 10.52
CA LYS A 542 -37.85 20.51 10.20
C LYS A 542 -36.69 21.13 9.42
N ILE A 543 -37.05 21.89 8.39
CA ILE A 543 -36.11 22.74 7.67
C ILE A 543 -35.72 23.89 8.58
N ASP A 544 -34.42 23.99 8.90
CA ASP A 544 -33.85 25.08 9.68
C ASP A 544 -33.39 26.21 8.74
N GLN A 545 -32.55 25.85 7.77
CA GLN A 545 -32.08 26.76 6.73
C GLN A 545 -32.52 26.28 5.34
N ALA A 546 -32.97 27.21 4.51
CA ALA A 546 -33.10 27.01 3.07
C ALA A 546 -32.93 28.35 2.34
N LYS A 547 -32.06 28.41 1.34
CA LYS A 547 -31.73 29.67 0.65
C LYS A 547 -31.59 29.45 -0.86
N ASN A 548 -32.40 30.17 -1.65
CA ASN A 548 -32.18 30.29 -3.10
C ASN A 548 -30.84 31.00 -3.36
N THR A 549 -30.06 30.47 -4.29
CA THR A 549 -28.73 30.98 -4.59
C THR A 549 -28.31 30.59 -6.01
N THR A 550 -27.21 31.15 -6.50
CA THR A 550 -26.62 30.75 -7.78
C THR A 550 -25.87 29.42 -7.67
N TRP A 551 -25.59 28.77 -8.80
CA TRP A 551 -24.76 27.56 -8.86
C TRP A 551 -23.41 27.72 -8.13
N MET A 552 -22.67 28.79 -8.42
CA MET A 552 -21.34 29.00 -7.85
C MET A 552 -21.38 29.37 -6.36
N ASP A 553 -22.41 30.05 -5.89
CA ASP A 553 -22.60 30.31 -4.47
C ASP A 553 -22.95 29.01 -3.71
N ALA A 554 -23.72 28.11 -4.32
CA ALA A 554 -24.00 26.79 -3.74
C ALA A 554 -22.76 25.90 -3.70
N PHE A 555 -21.96 25.91 -4.77
CA PHE A 555 -20.64 25.26 -4.77
C PHE A 555 -19.76 25.80 -3.63
N SER A 556 -19.67 27.12 -3.51
CA SER A 556 -18.91 27.79 -2.45
C SER A 556 -19.42 27.46 -1.05
N HIS A 557 -20.74 27.29 -0.88
CA HIS A 557 -21.34 26.89 0.39
C HIS A 557 -20.87 25.50 0.87
N TYR A 558 -20.73 24.53 -0.05
CA TYR A 558 -20.31 23.17 0.29
C TYR A 558 -18.79 22.93 0.19
N ALA A 559 -18.04 23.88 -0.35
CA ALA A 559 -16.60 23.78 -0.56
C ALA A 559 -15.78 23.65 0.74
N ASN A 560 -16.16 24.41 1.78
CA ASN A 560 -15.42 24.53 3.05
C ASN A 560 -13.91 24.83 2.89
N ALA A 561 -13.52 25.43 1.77
CA ALA A 561 -12.13 25.71 1.37
C ALA A 561 -12.12 26.78 0.25
N PRO A 562 -10.95 27.35 -0.10
CA PRO A 562 -10.82 28.19 -1.29
C PRO A 562 -11.35 27.46 -2.54
N THR A 563 -12.10 28.18 -3.37
CA THR A 563 -12.94 27.59 -4.45
C THR A 563 -12.23 27.41 -5.78
N ASP A 564 -11.06 28.02 -5.99
CA ASP A 564 -10.28 27.93 -7.23
C ASP A 564 -8.81 27.57 -6.94
N PRO A 565 -8.54 26.37 -6.37
CA PRO A 565 -7.17 25.96 -6.11
C PRO A 565 -6.50 25.47 -7.41
N THR A 566 -5.35 26.07 -7.71
CA THR A 566 -4.38 25.59 -8.71
C THR A 566 -3.07 25.23 -8.00
N TYR A 567 -1.98 24.98 -8.73
CA TYR A 567 -0.66 24.81 -8.13
C TYR A 567 -0.10 26.15 -7.59
N PRO A 568 0.54 26.19 -6.39
CA PRO A 568 0.76 25.11 -5.42
C PRO A 568 -0.41 24.88 -4.46
N TYR A 569 -0.50 23.66 -3.90
CA TYR A 569 -1.55 23.25 -2.96
C TYR A 569 -1.04 22.29 -1.88
N SER A 570 -1.30 22.59 -0.60
CA SER A 570 -0.72 21.88 0.54
C SER A 570 -1.73 21.54 1.67
N SER A 571 -3.00 21.32 1.33
CA SER A 571 -3.99 20.91 2.35
C SER A 571 -3.69 19.50 2.86
N GLN A 572 -3.63 19.34 4.18
CA GLN A 572 -3.22 18.11 4.84
C GLN A 572 -4.08 17.80 6.07
N GLN A 573 -4.23 16.50 6.37
CA GLN A 573 -4.90 15.99 7.56
C GLN A 573 -4.26 14.68 8.01
N THR A 574 -4.39 14.33 9.29
CA THR A 574 -4.00 13.01 9.83
C THR A 574 -5.24 12.22 10.19
N PHE A 575 -5.55 11.13 9.47
CA PHE A 575 -6.83 10.44 9.66
C PHE A 575 -6.83 8.98 9.19
N TYR A 576 -7.85 8.23 9.62
CA TYR A 576 -8.28 6.98 9.04
C TYR A 576 -9.72 7.13 8.52
N ALA A 577 -10.01 6.46 7.41
CA ALA A 577 -11.31 6.52 6.78
C ALA A 577 -11.70 5.15 6.23
N LYS A 578 -13.02 4.90 6.19
CA LYS A 578 -13.63 3.75 5.54
C LYS A 578 -14.83 4.21 4.73
N SER A 579 -15.36 3.32 3.91
CA SER A 579 -16.61 3.55 3.20
C SER A 579 -17.52 2.33 3.21
N LEU A 580 -18.80 2.56 2.94
CA LEU A 580 -19.77 1.51 2.65
C LEU A 580 -20.69 1.93 1.52
N MET A 581 -20.93 1.02 0.59
CA MET A 581 -21.98 1.12 -0.41
C MET A 581 -23.06 0.12 -0.03
N LEU A 582 -24.31 0.53 0.17
CA LEU A 582 -25.37 -0.36 0.65
C LEU A 582 -26.59 -0.33 -0.28
N LYS A 583 -27.19 -1.49 -0.55
CA LYS A 583 -28.53 -1.56 -1.18
C LYS A 583 -29.62 -1.03 -0.25
N SER A 584 -29.44 -1.20 1.06
CA SER A 584 -30.40 -0.85 2.10
C SER A 584 -29.71 -0.78 3.46
N LEU A 585 -30.25 0.04 4.35
CA LEU A 585 -29.89 0.22 5.75
C LEU A 585 -31.20 0.18 6.58
N ASN A 586 -31.79 -1.02 6.67
CA ASN A 586 -33.02 -1.29 7.42
C ASN A 586 -32.84 -2.50 8.38
N GLY A 587 -33.86 -2.76 9.20
CA GLY A 587 -33.91 -3.93 10.09
C GLY A 587 -32.66 -4.04 10.98
N THR A 588 -32.08 -5.24 11.06
CA THR A 588 -30.91 -5.50 11.91
C THR A 588 -29.69 -4.65 11.53
N SER A 589 -29.50 -4.32 10.25
CA SER A 589 -28.37 -3.47 9.84
C SER A 589 -28.54 -2.03 10.34
N ALA A 590 -29.75 -1.48 10.23
CA ALA A 590 -30.08 -0.16 10.80
C ALA A 590 -29.96 -0.13 12.33
N GLU A 591 -30.43 -1.18 13.00
CA GLU A 591 -30.29 -1.33 14.46
C GLU A 591 -28.82 -1.33 14.88
N LYS A 592 -27.96 -2.12 14.22
CA LYS A 592 -26.54 -2.20 14.53
C LYS A 592 -25.80 -0.90 14.23
N PHE A 593 -26.09 -0.27 13.09
CA PHE A 593 -25.53 1.03 12.74
C PHE A 593 -25.89 2.10 13.78
N ALA A 594 -27.17 2.17 14.17
CA ALA A 594 -27.65 3.14 15.15
C ALA A 594 -27.14 2.84 16.57
N ASP A 595 -27.09 1.57 16.97
CA ASP A 595 -26.55 1.17 18.26
C ASP A 595 -25.08 1.59 18.39
N TYR A 596 -24.26 1.30 17.39
CA TYR A 596 -22.86 1.72 17.42
C TYR A 596 -22.74 3.25 17.45
N TRP A 597 -23.51 3.95 16.59
CA TRP A 597 -23.53 5.41 16.53
C TRP A 597 -23.86 6.06 17.88
N TYR A 598 -24.87 5.58 18.60
CA TYR A 598 -25.34 6.26 19.81
C TYR A 598 -24.76 5.70 21.11
N LYS A 599 -24.24 4.47 21.12
CA LYS A 599 -23.75 3.81 22.34
C LYS A 599 -22.22 3.71 22.38
N GLU A 600 -21.57 3.48 21.25
CA GLU A 600 -20.12 3.25 21.20
C GLU A 600 -19.36 4.48 20.70
N ALA A 601 -19.76 5.06 19.56
CA ALA A 601 -19.06 6.19 18.96
C ALA A 601 -18.85 7.42 19.85
N PRO A 602 -19.76 7.80 20.77
CA PRO A 602 -19.54 8.92 21.68
C PRO A 602 -18.39 8.71 22.68
N SER A 603 -17.92 7.47 22.83
CA SER A 603 -16.75 7.16 23.68
C SER A 603 -15.41 7.47 23.01
N ASN A 604 -15.39 7.59 21.67
CA ASN A 604 -14.21 8.04 20.94
C ASN A 604 -14.05 9.57 21.08
N ASP A 605 -12.95 10.00 21.66
CA ASP A 605 -12.63 11.40 21.95
C ASP A 605 -11.99 12.15 20.77
N ARG A 606 -11.62 11.42 19.71
CA ARG A 606 -11.13 12.00 18.45
C ARG A 606 -12.24 12.65 17.64
N ALA A 607 -11.82 13.45 16.65
CA ALA A 607 -12.76 14.10 15.75
C ALA A 607 -13.22 13.11 14.68
N TRP A 608 -14.38 12.50 14.91
CA TRP A 608 -15.01 11.61 13.94
C TRP A 608 -16.31 12.19 13.37
N TRP A 609 -16.62 11.77 12.15
CA TRP A 609 -17.88 12.01 11.49
C TRP A 609 -18.18 10.92 10.46
N PHE A 610 -19.45 10.79 10.11
CA PHE A 610 -19.85 10.05 8.92
C PHE A 610 -20.77 10.89 8.05
N GLN A 611 -20.74 10.62 6.75
CA GLN A 611 -21.70 11.08 5.77
C GLN A 611 -22.44 9.87 5.23
N LEU A 612 -23.76 9.91 5.20
CA LEU A 612 -24.61 8.94 4.51
C LEU A 612 -25.31 9.68 3.38
N ASP A 613 -24.77 9.52 2.18
CA ASP A 613 -25.27 10.10 0.95
C ASP A 613 -26.41 9.25 0.37
N LEU A 614 -27.49 9.92 -0.04
CA LEU A 614 -28.62 9.31 -0.72
C LEU A 614 -28.29 9.12 -2.21
N HIS A 615 -27.49 8.09 -2.45
CA HIS A 615 -26.79 7.82 -3.70
C HIS A 615 -27.71 7.33 -4.83
N GLY A 616 -28.48 6.27 -4.55
CA GLY A 616 -29.34 5.60 -5.51
C GLY A 616 -30.79 6.02 -5.40
N GLY A 617 -31.70 5.13 -5.82
CA GLY A 617 -33.14 5.34 -5.77
C GLY A 617 -33.77 5.47 -7.16
N LYS A 618 -35.09 5.39 -7.21
CA LYS A 618 -35.86 5.31 -8.47
C LYS A 618 -35.66 6.48 -9.42
N TYR A 619 -35.32 7.66 -8.90
CA TYR A 619 -35.12 8.86 -9.71
C TYR A 619 -33.67 9.34 -9.74
N SER A 620 -32.73 8.57 -9.14
CA SER A 620 -31.31 8.90 -9.18
C SER A 620 -30.74 8.65 -10.56
N ALA A 621 -30.08 9.65 -11.13
CA ALA A 621 -29.31 9.50 -12.36
C ALA A 621 -28.09 8.57 -12.20
N VAL A 622 -27.63 8.33 -10.96
CA VAL A 622 -26.53 7.39 -10.69
C VAL A 622 -26.93 5.93 -10.92
N THR A 623 -28.20 5.60 -10.67
CA THR A 623 -28.76 4.25 -10.83
C THR A 623 -29.46 4.06 -12.18
N ASN A 624 -30.15 5.08 -12.69
CA ASN A 624 -31.07 4.97 -13.83
C ASN A 624 -30.49 5.43 -15.18
N GLY A 625 -29.20 5.79 -15.24
CA GLY A 625 -28.52 6.15 -16.48
C GLY A 625 -28.09 4.94 -17.32
N ASN A 626 -27.63 5.17 -18.55
CA ASN A 626 -26.94 4.14 -19.32
C ASN A 626 -25.49 4.03 -18.83
N HIS A 627 -25.21 2.99 -18.05
CA HIS A 627 -23.89 2.77 -17.44
C HIS A 627 -23.10 1.63 -18.09
N SER A 628 -23.55 1.13 -19.26
CA SER A 628 -22.90 0.01 -19.97
C SER A 628 -21.44 0.29 -20.38
N THR A 629 -21.03 1.55 -20.39
CA THR A 629 -19.68 2.01 -20.72
C THR A 629 -18.83 2.32 -19.49
N SER A 630 -19.19 1.82 -18.30
CA SER A 630 -18.50 2.13 -17.04
C SER A 630 -18.28 0.87 -16.19
N SER A 631 -17.08 0.73 -15.63
CA SER A 631 -16.71 -0.32 -14.68
C SER A 631 -17.10 -0.01 -13.23
N TYR A 632 -17.63 1.18 -12.96
CA TYR A 632 -18.15 1.55 -11.64
C TYR A 632 -19.26 0.58 -11.21
N ALA A 633 -19.04 -0.14 -10.11
CA ALA A 633 -19.84 -1.31 -9.75
C ALA A 633 -21.12 -1.01 -8.97
N HIS A 634 -21.23 0.15 -8.33
CA HIS A 634 -22.25 0.38 -7.30
C HIS A 634 -23.54 1.03 -7.82
N ARG A 635 -23.94 0.73 -9.06
CA ARG A 635 -25.11 1.35 -9.71
C ARG A 635 -26.43 0.96 -9.04
N ASP A 636 -26.47 -0.17 -8.36
CA ASP A 636 -27.61 -0.75 -7.64
C ASP A 636 -27.66 -0.39 -6.14
N LYS A 637 -26.74 0.46 -5.65
CA LYS A 637 -26.61 0.79 -4.23
C LYS A 637 -27.37 2.08 -3.91
N LEU A 638 -28.19 2.05 -2.88
CA LEU A 638 -29.03 3.17 -2.42
C LEU A 638 -28.23 4.19 -1.61
N TYR A 639 -27.26 3.73 -0.83
CA TYR A 639 -26.45 4.57 0.04
C TYR A 639 -24.97 4.49 -0.29
N LEU A 640 -24.30 5.64 -0.22
CA LEU A 640 -22.85 5.78 -0.07
C LEU A 640 -22.60 6.32 1.33
N ILE A 641 -21.76 5.65 2.11
CA ILE A 641 -21.39 6.08 3.45
C ILE A 641 -19.89 6.32 3.50
N GLN A 642 -19.50 7.49 3.95
CA GLN A 642 -18.12 7.82 4.31
C GLN A 642 -17.99 7.84 5.82
N PHE A 643 -17.01 7.12 6.36
CA PHE A 643 -16.62 7.21 7.76
C PHE A 643 -15.23 7.84 7.85
N TYR A 644 -15.06 8.76 8.80
CA TYR A 644 -13.83 9.52 8.96
C TYR A 644 -13.50 9.68 10.44
N ASP A 645 -12.27 9.33 10.82
CA ASP A 645 -11.71 9.51 12.16
C ASP A 645 -10.39 10.27 12.06
N GLN A 646 -10.35 11.47 12.62
CA GLN A 646 -9.26 12.42 12.45
C GLN A 646 -8.53 12.69 13.77
N SER A 647 -7.20 12.68 13.69
CA SER A 647 -6.31 13.23 14.71
C SER A 647 -5.90 14.65 14.32
N PHE A 648 -6.26 15.64 15.14
CA PHE A 648 -5.81 17.02 14.94
C PHE A 648 -4.42 17.30 15.52
N PHE A 649 -3.95 16.44 16.44
CA PHE A 649 -2.72 16.66 17.19
C PHE A 649 -1.93 15.35 17.25
N GLY A 650 -0.72 15.37 16.69
CA GLY A 650 0.17 14.21 16.67
C GLY A 650 -0.26 13.11 15.71
N ASP A 651 0.34 11.94 15.90
CA ASP A 651 0.12 10.77 15.06
C ASP A 651 -1.29 10.19 15.24
N TYR A 652 -1.76 9.44 14.24
CA TYR A 652 -2.97 8.65 14.39
C TYR A 652 -2.70 7.45 15.32
N PRO A 653 -3.52 7.22 16.36
CA PRO A 653 -3.24 6.18 17.34
C PRO A 653 -3.41 4.77 16.73
N THR A 654 -2.54 3.84 17.14
CA THR A 654 -2.48 2.49 16.56
C THR A 654 -3.71 1.62 16.86
N ASP A 655 -4.40 1.88 17.96
CA ASP A 655 -5.67 1.27 18.35
C ASP A 655 -6.89 2.02 17.77
N GLY A 656 -6.67 3.16 17.12
CA GLY A 656 -7.76 3.99 16.58
C GLY A 656 -8.47 3.39 15.38
N PHE A 657 -7.92 2.36 14.75
CA PHE A 657 -8.53 1.76 13.56
C PHE A 657 -9.76 0.90 13.88
N ASP A 658 -9.77 0.24 15.04
CA ASP A 658 -10.83 -0.67 15.46
C ASP A 658 -12.19 0.04 15.55
N PHE A 659 -12.19 1.34 15.87
CA PHE A 659 -13.39 2.17 15.92
C PHE A 659 -14.21 2.13 14.61
N LEU A 660 -13.57 2.41 13.47
CA LEU A 660 -14.29 2.39 12.19
C LEU A 660 -14.48 0.95 11.67
N ASP A 661 -13.54 0.06 11.95
CA ASP A 661 -13.63 -1.35 11.56
C ASP A 661 -14.84 -2.03 12.21
N ASP A 662 -15.05 -1.83 13.51
CA ASP A 662 -16.18 -2.39 14.26
C ASP A 662 -17.50 -1.80 13.79
N TRP A 663 -17.56 -0.48 13.54
CA TRP A 663 -18.79 0.14 13.04
C TRP A 663 -19.21 -0.46 11.70
N VAL A 664 -18.27 -0.58 10.76
CA VAL A 664 -18.51 -1.19 9.45
C VAL A 664 -18.86 -2.67 9.56
N SER A 665 -18.12 -3.42 10.38
CA SER A 665 -18.34 -4.85 10.62
C SER A 665 -19.73 -5.13 11.21
N GLN A 666 -20.13 -4.40 12.25
CA GLN A 666 -21.45 -4.56 12.87
C GLN A 666 -22.59 -4.18 11.92
N THR A 667 -22.43 -3.13 11.11
CA THR A 667 -23.42 -2.70 10.13
C THR A 667 -23.64 -3.77 9.04
N THR A 668 -22.56 -4.43 8.59
CA THR A 668 -22.60 -5.39 7.48
C THR A 668 -22.79 -6.85 7.91
N ALA A 669 -22.69 -7.16 9.20
CA ALA A 669 -22.73 -8.54 9.72
C ALA A 669 -23.98 -9.34 9.31
N SER A 670 -25.14 -8.69 9.15
CA SER A 670 -26.40 -9.35 8.75
C SER A 670 -26.66 -9.29 7.24
N LEU A 671 -25.80 -8.64 6.45
CA LEU A 671 -26.02 -8.42 5.02
C LEU A 671 -25.33 -9.49 4.18
N SER A 672 -25.95 -9.84 3.05
CA SER A 672 -25.28 -10.69 2.05
C SER A 672 -24.15 -9.90 1.40
N LYS A 673 -23.06 -10.58 0.99
CA LYS A 673 -21.93 -9.93 0.31
C LYS A 673 -22.33 -9.13 -0.93
N SER A 674 -23.36 -9.54 -1.66
CA SER A 674 -23.87 -8.83 -2.85
C SER A 674 -24.63 -7.55 -2.53
N ASP A 675 -25.02 -7.34 -1.27
CA ASP A 675 -25.86 -6.21 -0.86
C ASP A 675 -25.04 -5.00 -0.41
N TRP A 676 -23.72 -5.18 -0.31
CA TRP A 676 -22.82 -4.11 0.04
C TRP A 676 -21.48 -4.17 -0.69
N GLY A 677 -20.75 -3.06 -0.66
CA GLY A 677 -19.39 -2.91 -1.18
C GLY A 677 -18.69 -1.73 -0.49
N MET A 678 -17.56 -1.30 -1.03
CA MET A 678 -16.80 -0.14 -0.56
C MET A 678 -16.47 0.79 -1.72
N TYR A 679 -16.11 2.03 -1.44
CA TYR A 679 -15.89 3.05 -2.46
C TYR A 679 -14.45 3.57 -2.46
N ILE A 680 -13.69 3.28 -3.52
CA ILE A 680 -12.24 3.55 -3.59
C ILE A 680 -11.86 5.04 -3.56
N ASN A 681 -12.74 5.97 -3.93
CA ASN A 681 -12.46 7.40 -3.71
C ASN A 681 -12.34 7.75 -2.21
N TYR A 682 -12.86 6.89 -1.34
CA TYR A 682 -12.63 6.89 0.10
C TYR A 682 -11.77 5.67 0.49
N ALA A 683 -10.61 5.52 -0.17
CA ALA A 683 -9.73 4.36 -0.06
C ALA A 683 -9.39 4.02 1.39
N ASP A 684 -9.71 2.79 1.79
CA ASP A 684 -9.33 2.23 3.08
C ASP A 684 -7.96 1.55 2.95
N SER A 685 -6.92 2.14 3.56
CA SER A 685 -5.54 1.66 3.47
C SER A 685 -5.29 0.27 4.08
N ARG A 686 -6.23 -0.31 4.83
CA ARG A 686 -6.04 -1.60 5.51
C ARG A 686 -6.59 -2.80 4.74
N LEU A 687 -7.25 -2.58 3.61
CA LEU A 687 -7.73 -3.69 2.77
C LEU A 687 -6.56 -4.30 1.99
N ASN A 688 -6.43 -5.63 2.06
CA ASN A 688 -5.54 -6.35 1.15
C ASN A 688 -6.08 -6.31 -0.28
N GLN A 689 -5.19 -6.50 -1.27
CA GLN A 689 -5.50 -6.32 -2.69
C GLN A 689 -6.70 -7.15 -3.20
N SER A 690 -6.83 -8.40 -2.78
CA SER A 690 -7.93 -9.26 -3.26
C SER A 690 -9.28 -8.80 -2.67
N TYR A 691 -9.30 -8.49 -1.37
CA TYR A 691 -10.51 -8.02 -0.71
C TYR A 691 -10.91 -6.61 -1.17
N ALA A 692 -9.94 -5.74 -1.41
CA ALA A 692 -10.15 -4.43 -2.03
C ALA A 692 -10.79 -4.58 -3.41
N GLN A 693 -10.27 -5.49 -4.26
CA GLN A 693 -10.84 -5.74 -5.58
C GLN A 693 -12.31 -6.17 -5.51
N ASP A 694 -12.60 -7.15 -4.67
CA ASP A 694 -13.95 -7.70 -4.51
C ASP A 694 -14.94 -6.64 -4.00
N THR A 695 -14.52 -5.79 -3.06
CA THR A 695 -15.42 -4.81 -2.42
C THR A 695 -15.58 -3.52 -3.23
N TYR A 696 -14.54 -3.07 -3.95
CA TYR A 696 -14.60 -1.87 -4.79
C TYR A 696 -15.25 -2.10 -6.15
N TRP A 697 -15.08 -3.27 -6.76
CA TRP A 697 -15.55 -3.52 -8.13
C TRP A 697 -16.50 -4.71 -8.27
N GLY A 698 -16.67 -5.55 -7.24
CA GLY A 698 -17.69 -6.60 -7.21
C GLY A 698 -17.70 -7.49 -8.45
N GLU A 699 -18.84 -7.59 -9.11
CA GLU A 699 -19.03 -8.43 -10.31
C GLU A 699 -18.21 -7.99 -11.53
N ASN A 700 -17.66 -6.77 -11.53
CA ASN A 700 -16.86 -6.26 -12.63
C ASN A 700 -15.39 -6.73 -12.59
N VAL A 701 -14.92 -7.30 -11.48
CA VAL A 701 -13.52 -7.73 -11.29
C VAL A 701 -13.03 -8.63 -12.43
N PRO A 702 -13.72 -9.72 -12.84
CA PRO A 702 -13.19 -10.61 -13.88
C PRO A 702 -12.95 -9.90 -15.23
N ARG A 703 -13.83 -8.97 -15.63
CA ARG A 703 -13.64 -8.19 -16.87
C ARG A 703 -12.49 -7.20 -16.71
N LEU A 704 -12.37 -6.54 -15.56
CA LEU A 704 -11.27 -5.63 -15.26
C LEU A 704 -9.92 -6.35 -15.31
N GLN A 705 -9.80 -7.53 -14.71
CA GLN A 705 -8.56 -8.32 -14.70
C GLN A 705 -8.17 -8.77 -16.12
N SER A 706 -9.14 -9.12 -16.96
CA SER A 706 -8.90 -9.47 -18.37
C SER A 706 -8.35 -8.28 -19.16
N ILE A 707 -8.94 -7.09 -18.97
CA ILE A 707 -8.46 -5.86 -19.62
C ILE A 707 -7.08 -5.48 -19.09
N LYS A 708 -6.84 -5.64 -17.78
CA LYS A 708 -5.54 -5.35 -17.14
C LYS A 708 -4.45 -6.21 -17.77
N ALA A 709 -4.69 -7.51 -17.95
CA ALA A 709 -3.75 -8.40 -18.64
C ALA A 709 -3.45 -7.98 -20.08
N ALA A 710 -4.39 -7.30 -20.77
CA ALA A 710 -4.19 -6.83 -22.13
C ALA A 710 -3.39 -5.53 -22.22
N VAL A 711 -3.53 -4.61 -21.26
CA VAL A 711 -2.97 -3.25 -21.36
C VAL A 711 -1.83 -2.94 -20.39
N ASP A 712 -1.72 -3.70 -19.29
CA ASP A 712 -0.66 -3.58 -18.29
C ASP A 712 -0.37 -4.93 -17.60
N PRO A 713 0.15 -5.93 -18.34
CA PRO A 713 0.43 -7.28 -17.80
C PRO A 713 1.57 -7.31 -16.79
N GLU A 714 2.52 -6.39 -16.89
CA GLU A 714 3.69 -6.29 -15.98
C GLU A 714 3.39 -5.41 -14.74
N GLU A 715 2.14 -4.95 -14.62
CA GLU A 715 1.66 -4.07 -13.55
C GLU A 715 2.56 -2.83 -13.38
N VAL A 716 2.91 -2.13 -14.46
CA VAL A 716 3.65 -0.85 -14.42
C VAL A 716 2.93 0.16 -13.53
N PHE A 717 1.60 0.19 -13.58
CA PHE A 717 0.77 1.05 -12.74
C PHE A 717 0.26 0.33 -11.47
N TYR A 718 1.09 -0.53 -10.89
CA TYR A 718 0.80 -1.20 -9.63
C TYR A 718 0.55 -0.19 -8.49
N PHE A 719 -0.35 -0.58 -7.59
CA PHE A 719 -0.44 -0.12 -6.20
C PHE A 719 -1.10 -1.23 -5.37
N PRO A 720 -1.01 -1.23 -4.01
CA PRO A 720 -1.44 -2.35 -3.17
C PRO A 720 -2.92 -2.78 -3.26
N GLN A 721 -3.76 -2.00 -3.94
CA GLN A 721 -5.20 -2.24 -4.13
C GLN A 721 -5.63 -2.25 -5.61
N SER A 722 -4.66 -2.24 -6.53
CA SER A 722 -4.90 -2.22 -7.98
C SER A 722 -5.51 -3.52 -8.49
N ILE A 723 -6.12 -3.46 -9.67
CA ILE A 723 -6.60 -4.64 -10.40
C ILE A 723 -5.40 -5.52 -10.78
N LYS A 724 -5.48 -6.82 -10.45
CA LYS A 724 -4.50 -7.81 -10.89
C LYS A 724 -4.75 -8.25 -12.35
N PRO A 725 -3.73 -8.50 -13.18
CA PRO A 725 -3.92 -9.15 -14.46
C PRO A 725 -4.33 -10.62 -14.25
N VAL A 726 -5.20 -11.17 -15.10
CA VAL A 726 -5.43 -12.63 -15.13
C VAL A 726 -4.14 -13.32 -15.60
N VAL A 727 -3.59 -14.22 -14.80
CA VAL A 727 -2.49 -15.10 -15.22
C VAL A 727 -3.08 -16.18 -16.12
N ALA A 728 -2.62 -16.25 -17.38
CA ALA A 728 -3.04 -17.33 -18.27
C ALA A 728 -2.64 -18.69 -17.66
N SER A 729 -3.66 -19.52 -17.42
CA SER A 729 -3.55 -20.88 -16.87
C SER A 729 -2.84 -21.85 -17.80
#